data_AF-A0A7C7N1N8-F1
#
_entry.id   AF-A0A7C7N1N8-F1
#
_cell.length_a   1.000
_cell.length_b   1.000
_cell.length_c   1.000
_cell.angle_alpha   90.00
_cell.angle_beta   90.00
_cell.angle_gamma   90.00
#
_symmetry.space_group_name_H-M   'P 1'
#
loop_
_entity.id
_entity.type
_entity.pdbx_description
1 polymer ?
#
loop_
_entity_poly.entity_id
_entity_poly.type
_entity_poly.pdbx_seq_one_letter_code
_entity_poly.pdbx_strand_id
1 'polypeptide(L)'
;MCVIRTLCGMILIFVGHIWASPVPEASWLAGSDGEGDFGPLDYRLSARSVVKATFPDADEISLASGVPPVATVHRDGDVIGYLFSTYETIDARGYAGEAFDIVAGVDLDGKVTGASLLSHNEPIVKSQGALEWGLQNYFSTLHNLNILRPVHNIGEGRLGGRAVDSVSGATISATLMYSAIILAARRVARERGLIENLEEAKIVLDLDTYEKTSWPSLRSEGSIQCRKFDPNNKAGVPAEICISLVTPAGIGRNLFGDKWYGYHLSQIGYGVQLLWIGSRGANSWKGALSDKIVSDSYVSGSKKPFQFSQLNPEVMLEKAVDKLEEETEETEETETVPSATNPTVEGPSIILKQGDFALSLGFGELIPPTAVRAMDAPKFDSVGLIKVEGGNKFQPYLPWNLELDFVGVDENETELINIDYQIPSKYVVGADFDLEESGLQPIKYVLGGLVRESKLTDWQRAWVGQAFNIFVLVMLLVVVSAVLVFKHVIVRRRQLYRWVRLSILAVVLVWLGWIAGAQLSIVNVFAYAQAIAGRLEWSTLLFEPLIVILVVYTALSLILLGRGVFCGWLCPFGAFQELLSQLARFARVPQLTPSFTLNEGLWAVKYLVVIGLAAVSVLWSMELGLLGAEVEPFKTAITLKFERPWPYAVYAILLLVVGLFMERFFCRFLCPLGGVLAFLGRFRLFQWLKRRPECGAPCHICEVSCPVQAIEPSGTINMNECFQCLDCQVDYYDDRRCPPLVFLRKKNEPTTIFFPNPLAAK
;
A
#
# COMPACT_ATOMS: atom_id res chain seq x y z
N MET A 1 26.47 -43.01 -11.23
CA MET A 1 27.52 -42.15 -11.83
C MET A 1 27.16 -41.57 -13.20
N CYS A 2 26.28 -42.19 -14.02
CA CYS A 2 25.91 -41.62 -15.33
C CYS A 2 24.97 -40.39 -15.23
N VAL A 3 23.96 -40.43 -14.35
CA VAL A 3 22.96 -39.34 -14.20
C VAL A 3 23.53 -38.04 -13.60
N ILE A 4 24.56 -38.15 -12.75
CA ILE A 4 25.24 -37.00 -12.12
C ILE A 4 26.07 -36.21 -13.14
N ARG A 5 26.61 -36.88 -14.16
CA ARG A 5 27.40 -36.25 -15.22
C ARG A 5 26.51 -35.49 -16.22
N THR A 6 25.30 -35.99 -16.48
CA THR A 6 24.33 -35.36 -17.38
C THR A 6 23.70 -34.10 -16.78
N LEU A 7 23.41 -34.09 -15.48
CA LEU A 7 22.89 -32.90 -14.78
C LEU A 7 23.96 -31.81 -14.59
N CYS A 8 25.20 -32.19 -14.28
CA CYS A 8 26.31 -31.22 -14.15
C CYS A 8 26.70 -30.60 -15.50
N GLY A 9 26.58 -31.35 -16.61
CA GLY A 9 26.78 -30.86 -17.97
C GLY A 9 25.69 -29.90 -18.46
N MET A 10 24.41 -30.15 -18.13
CA MET A 10 23.31 -29.24 -18.46
C MET A 10 23.40 -27.91 -17.69
N ILE A 11 23.85 -27.93 -16.44
CA ILE A 11 24.02 -26.73 -15.61
C ILE A 11 25.19 -25.86 -16.11
N LEU A 12 26.30 -26.46 -16.56
CA LEU A 12 27.44 -25.70 -17.08
C LEU A 12 27.20 -25.09 -18.48
N ILE A 13 26.39 -25.74 -19.32
CA ILE A 13 26.02 -25.20 -20.65
C ILE A 13 25.00 -24.04 -20.51
N PHE A 14 24.13 -24.07 -19.49
CA PHE A 14 23.21 -22.95 -19.21
C PHE A 14 23.92 -21.74 -18.59
N VAL A 15 24.95 -21.96 -17.77
CA VAL A 15 25.78 -20.89 -17.17
C VAL A 15 26.64 -20.17 -18.22
N GLY A 16 27.04 -20.85 -19.31
CA GLY A 16 27.86 -20.27 -20.38
C GLY A 16 27.12 -19.37 -21.38
N HIS A 17 25.80 -19.53 -21.56
CA HIS A 17 25.01 -18.74 -22.51
C HIS A 17 24.31 -17.50 -21.93
N ILE A 18 24.32 -17.31 -20.60
CA ILE A 18 23.67 -16.16 -19.95
C ILE A 18 24.68 -15.04 -19.62
N TRP A 19 25.99 -15.31 -19.73
CA TRP A 19 27.07 -14.33 -19.50
C TRP A 19 27.33 -13.34 -20.67
N ALA A 20 26.49 -13.35 -21.71
CA ALA A 20 26.62 -12.47 -22.87
C ALA A 20 25.37 -11.60 -23.12
N SER A 21 24.66 -11.22 -22.06
CA SER A 21 23.65 -10.15 -22.11
C SER A 21 24.25 -8.93 -21.42
N PRO A 22 24.61 -7.85 -22.15
CA PRO A 22 24.97 -6.61 -21.49
C PRO A 22 23.76 -6.13 -20.67
N VAL A 23 24.05 -5.70 -19.44
CA VAL A 23 23.15 -4.86 -18.64
C VAL A 23 22.65 -3.74 -19.56
N PRO A 24 21.34 -3.41 -19.61
CA PRO A 24 20.88 -2.29 -20.42
C PRO A 24 21.46 -1.01 -19.80
N GLU A 25 22.53 -0.51 -20.40
CA GLU A 25 22.94 0.89 -20.25
C GLU A 25 21.83 1.77 -20.85
N ALA A 26 21.24 2.62 -20.01
CA ALA A 26 20.59 3.88 -20.34
C ALA A 26 19.73 3.95 -21.62
N SER A 27 18.52 3.37 -21.57
CA SER A 27 17.47 3.61 -22.58
C SER A 27 16.62 4.87 -22.33
N TRP A 28 16.68 5.47 -21.14
CA TRP A 28 15.88 6.65 -20.75
C TRP A 28 16.39 8.01 -21.27
N LEU A 29 17.51 8.03 -22.01
CA LEU A 29 17.96 9.25 -22.71
C LEU A 29 17.27 9.43 -24.08
N ALA A 30 16.49 8.45 -24.54
CA ALA A 30 15.56 8.60 -25.64
C ALA A 30 14.21 9.05 -25.08
N GLY A 31 13.73 10.23 -25.50
CA GLY A 31 12.50 10.83 -24.98
C GLY A 31 11.30 9.88 -25.01
N SER A 32 10.42 10.06 -24.01
CA SER A 32 9.19 9.27 -23.78
C SER A 32 8.42 9.01 -25.07
N ASP A 33 8.18 7.72 -25.33
CA ASP A 33 7.36 7.12 -26.39
C ASP A 33 5.85 7.19 -26.10
N GLY A 34 5.43 7.99 -25.12
CA GLY A 34 4.02 8.23 -24.81
C GLY A 34 3.39 7.20 -23.86
N GLU A 35 4.14 6.18 -23.43
CA GLU A 35 3.68 5.15 -22.48
C GLU A 35 3.89 5.54 -20.99
N GLY A 36 4.32 6.77 -20.70
CA GLY A 36 4.42 7.26 -19.32
C GLY A 36 5.63 6.76 -18.53
N ASP A 37 6.69 6.32 -19.21
CA ASP A 37 8.01 6.12 -18.59
C ASP A 37 8.82 7.43 -18.67
N PHE A 38 8.85 8.16 -17.55
CA PHE A 38 9.60 9.41 -17.39
C PHE A 38 10.94 9.22 -16.67
N GLY A 39 11.36 7.96 -16.46
CA GLY A 39 12.52 7.62 -15.65
C GLY A 39 12.33 7.86 -14.15
N PRO A 40 13.38 7.61 -13.34
CA PRO A 40 13.31 7.64 -11.87
C PRO A 40 12.82 8.98 -11.32
N LEU A 41 11.78 8.95 -10.48
CA LEU A 41 11.17 10.16 -9.91
C LEU A 41 12.17 11.02 -9.14
N ASP A 42 13.00 10.41 -8.29
CA ASP A 42 13.98 11.15 -7.47
C ASP A 42 14.96 11.95 -8.32
N TYR A 43 15.35 11.43 -9.49
CA TYR A 43 16.22 12.13 -10.42
C TYR A 43 15.52 13.35 -11.04
N ARG A 44 14.24 13.23 -11.38
CA ARG A 44 13.44 14.34 -11.92
C ARG A 44 13.19 15.43 -10.88
N LEU A 45 12.85 15.06 -9.64
CA LEU A 45 12.61 16.03 -8.57
C LEU A 45 13.88 16.77 -8.14
N SER A 46 15.03 16.09 -8.14
CA SER A 46 16.33 16.68 -7.76
C SER A 46 17.06 17.40 -8.90
N ALA A 47 16.47 17.45 -10.10
CA ALA A 47 17.07 18.11 -11.24
C ALA A 47 17.30 19.61 -10.96
N ARG A 48 18.53 20.11 -11.14
CA ARG A 48 18.91 21.49 -10.79
C ARG A 48 18.01 22.56 -11.42
N SER A 49 17.52 22.33 -12.64
CA SER A 49 16.56 23.22 -13.31
C SER A 49 15.23 23.32 -12.57
N VAL A 50 14.71 22.18 -12.11
CA VAL A 50 13.45 22.07 -11.35
C VAL A 50 13.59 22.75 -10.01
N VAL A 51 14.63 22.42 -9.25
CA VAL A 51 14.86 22.99 -7.92
C VAL A 51 14.99 24.51 -8.00
N LYS A 52 15.78 25.02 -8.95
CA LYS A 52 15.94 26.46 -9.15
C LYS A 52 14.64 27.17 -9.56
N ALA A 53 13.76 26.49 -10.29
CA ALA A 53 12.48 27.03 -10.74
C ALA A 53 11.37 26.98 -9.68
N THR A 54 11.54 26.18 -8.63
CA THR A 54 10.52 25.91 -7.60
C THR A 54 10.95 26.41 -6.22
N PHE A 55 12.11 25.99 -5.74
CA PHE A 55 12.68 26.38 -4.45
C PHE A 55 14.14 26.82 -4.64
N PRO A 56 14.39 28.07 -5.07
CA PRO A 56 15.74 28.56 -5.37
C PRO A 56 16.67 28.59 -4.15
N ASP A 57 16.12 28.68 -2.94
CA ASP A 57 16.89 28.72 -1.69
C ASP A 57 16.85 27.39 -0.91
N ALA A 58 16.68 26.26 -1.60
CA ALA A 58 16.72 24.93 -0.99
C ALA A 58 18.15 24.42 -0.85
N ASP A 59 18.47 23.84 0.31
CA ASP A 59 19.79 23.25 0.58
C ASP A 59 19.77 21.72 0.44
N GLU A 60 18.66 21.07 0.78
CA GLU A 60 18.51 19.61 0.76
C GLU A 60 17.10 19.19 0.30
N ILE A 61 17.05 18.09 -0.46
CA ILE A 61 15.80 17.48 -0.95
C ILE A 61 15.84 16.00 -0.59
N SER A 62 14.78 15.52 0.06
CA SER A 62 14.66 14.11 0.41
C SER A 62 14.34 13.24 -0.81
N LEU A 63 14.52 11.92 -0.67
CA LEU A 63 13.89 10.97 -1.57
C LEU A 63 12.37 11.08 -1.48
N ALA A 64 11.69 10.86 -2.61
CA ALA A 64 10.25 10.87 -2.68
C ALA A 64 9.66 9.69 -1.89
N SER A 65 8.70 9.97 -1.00
CA SER A 65 8.09 8.94 -0.16
C SER A 65 6.61 9.20 0.08
N GLY A 66 5.87 8.16 0.47
CA GLY A 66 4.42 8.21 0.68
C GLY A 66 3.59 7.92 -0.57
N VAL A 67 2.27 8.07 -0.43
CA VAL A 67 1.29 7.91 -1.51
C VAL A 67 0.38 9.15 -1.48
N PRO A 68 0.49 10.09 -2.44
CA PRO A 68 1.41 10.11 -3.58
C PRO A 68 2.87 10.30 -3.14
N PRO A 69 3.86 9.85 -3.95
CA PRO A 69 5.27 10.04 -3.64
C PRO A 69 5.66 11.52 -3.78
N VAL A 70 6.18 12.10 -2.70
CA VAL A 70 6.52 13.54 -2.61
C VAL A 70 7.89 13.68 -1.93
N ALA A 71 8.70 14.61 -2.42
CA ALA A 71 9.98 14.96 -1.80
C ALA A 71 9.82 16.18 -0.87
N THR A 72 10.41 16.13 0.32
CA THR A 72 10.45 17.26 1.26
C THR A 72 11.65 18.14 0.97
N VAL A 73 11.43 19.45 0.92
CA VAL A 73 12.46 20.45 0.64
C VAL A 73 12.84 21.15 1.94
N HIS A 74 14.14 21.23 2.22
CA HIS A 74 14.67 21.83 3.43
C HIS A 74 15.56 23.06 3.15
N ARG A 75 15.53 24.01 4.07
CA ARG A 75 16.47 25.14 4.16
C ARG A 75 16.95 25.24 5.61
N ASP A 76 18.27 25.29 5.81
CA ASP A 76 18.87 25.35 7.16
C ASP A 76 18.39 24.24 8.14
N GLY A 77 17.93 23.10 7.62
CA GLY A 77 17.40 21.97 8.39
C GLY A 77 15.88 22.02 8.65
N ASP A 78 15.20 23.12 8.33
CA ASP A 78 13.75 23.26 8.44
C ASP A 78 13.04 22.93 7.12
N VAL A 79 11.88 22.29 7.19
CA VAL A 79 11.05 22.01 6.00
C VAL A 79 10.43 23.31 5.52
N ILE A 80 10.63 23.64 4.24
CA ILE A 80 10.05 24.85 3.62
C ILE A 80 8.92 24.54 2.62
N GLY A 81 8.78 23.28 2.22
CA GLY A 81 7.73 22.85 1.30
C GLY A 81 7.96 21.47 0.71
N TYR A 82 7.19 21.17 -0.34
CA TYR A 82 7.11 19.86 -0.95
C TYR A 82 7.21 19.93 -2.47
N LEU A 83 7.97 19.00 -3.07
CA LEU A 83 8.08 18.80 -4.51
C LEU A 83 7.33 17.54 -4.94
N PHE A 84 6.55 17.66 -6.00
CA PHE A 84 5.74 16.57 -6.53
C PHE A 84 5.66 16.63 -8.05
N SER A 85 5.41 15.47 -8.65
CA SER A 85 5.11 15.34 -10.08
C SER A 85 3.60 15.25 -10.31
N THR A 86 3.09 15.93 -11.34
CA THR A 86 1.69 15.79 -11.75
C THR A 86 1.35 14.38 -12.23
N TYR A 87 2.30 13.66 -12.83
CA TYR A 87 2.05 12.30 -13.32
C TYR A 87 1.89 11.32 -12.14
N GLU A 88 2.89 11.25 -11.26
CA GLU A 88 2.84 10.35 -10.09
C GLU A 88 1.74 10.72 -9.09
N THR A 89 1.33 11.99 -9.04
CA THR A 89 0.33 12.45 -8.08
C THR A 89 -1.10 12.22 -8.54
N ILE A 90 -1.43 12.41 -9.81
CA ILE A 90 -2.82 12.33 -10.29
C ILE A 90 -3.04 11.60 -11.62
N ASP A 91 -2.01 10.95 -12.19
CA ASP A 91 -2.01 10.41 -13.57
C ASP A 91 -2.42 11.49 -14.58
N ALA A 92 -1.71 12.61 -14.57
CA ALA A 92 -2.06 13.77 -15.39
C ALA A 92 -1.97 13.47 -16.90
N ARG A 93 -3.06 13.77 -17.63
CA ARG A 93 -3.19 13.51 -19.07
C ARG A 93 -3.56 14.75 -19.86
N GLY A 94 -2.92 14.89 -21.01
CA GLY A 94 -3.03 16.04 -21.91
C GLY A 94 -4.29 16.03 -22.78
N TYR A 95 -4.36 16.98 -23.72
CA TYR A 95 -5.46 17.08 -24.68
C TYR A 95 -5.58 15.82 -25.55
N ALA A 96 -4.44 15.25 -25.95
CA ALA A 96 -4.34 14.03 -26.76
C ALA A 96 -4.64 12.73 -25.98
N GLY A 97 -4.82 12.81 -24.65
CA GLY A 97 -5.04 11.65 -23.78
C GLY A 97 -3.76 10.94 -23.32
N GLU A 98 -2.60 11.39 -23.81
CA GLU A 98 -1.29 10.91 -23.40
C GLU A 98 -0.82 11.58 -22.10
N ALA A 99 0.03 10.89 -21.35
CA ALA A 99 0.57 11.38 -20.10
C ALA A 99 1.56 12.54 -20.33
N PHE A 100 1.63 13.45 -19.37
CA PHE A 100 2.67 14.48 -19.31
C PHE A 100 3.18 14.61 -17.88
N ASP A 101 4.39 15.16 -17.75
CA ASP A 101 5.04 15.35 -16.47
C ASP A 101 5.47 16.81 -16.26
N ILE A 102 4.90 17.40 -15.22
CA ILE A 102 5.27 18.70 -14.68
C ILE A 102 5.63 18.49 -13.22
N VAL A 103 6.84 18.91 -12.85
CA VAL A 103 7.22 18.95 -11.44
C VAL A 103 6.91 20.33 -10.89
N ALA A 104 6.18 20.38 -9.78
CA ALA A 104 5.80 21.62 -9.13
C ALA A 104 6.07 21.57 -7.62
N GLY A 105 6.17 22.75 -7.02
CA GLY A 105 6.39 22.93 -5.60
C GLY A 105 5.20 23.59 -4.91
N VAL A 106 4.92 23.19 -3.66
CA VAL A 106 3.96 23.85 -2.77
C VAL A 106 4.63 24.15 -1.43
N ASP A 107 4.47 25.37 -0.93
CA ASP A 107 4.97 25.77 0.38
C ASP A 107 4.04 25.29 1.51
N LEU A 108 4.45 25.53 2.77
CA LEU A 108 3.66 25.15 3.94
C LEU A 108 2.35 25.95 4.10
N ASP A 109 2.23 27.10 3.44
CA ASP A 109 1.01 27.93 3.44
C ASP A 109 0.00 27.50 2.35
N GLY A 110 0.32 26.44 1.58
CA GLY A 110 -0.51 26.01 0.46
C GLY A 110 -0.44 26.96 -0.73
N LYS A 111 0.71 27.56 -1.01
CA LYS A 111 0.96 28.35 -2.22
C LYS A 111 1.91 27.62 -3.17
N VAL A 112 1.63 27.71 -4.46
CA VAL A 112 2.51 27.13 -5.49
C VAL A 112 3.79 27.96 -5.57
N THR A 113 4.95 27.33 -5.35
CA THR A 113 6.26 28.01 -5.40
C THR A 113 6.84 28.06 -6.80
N GLY A 114 6.46 27.11 -7.66
CA GLY A 114 6.84 27.11 -9.08
C GLY A 114 6.46 25.81 -9.75
N ALA A 115 6.68 25.73 -11.06
CA ALA A 115 6.44 24.53 -11.87
C ALA A 115 7.41 24.47 -13.06
N SER A 116 7.89 23.28 -13.39
CA SER A 116 8.78 23.00 -14.51
C SER A 116 8.17 21.89 -15.39
N LEU A 117 7.90 22.22 -16.64
CA LEU A 117 7.50 21.23 -17.65
C LEU A 117 8.71 20.35 -17.99
N LEU A 118 8.64 19.05 -17.72
CA LEU A 118 9.73 18.11 -18.00
C LEU A 118 9.50 17.33 -19.28
N SER A 119 8.28 16.84 -19.48
CA SER A 119 7.93 16.03 -20.63
C SER A 119 6.46 16.15 -20.98
N HIS A 120 6.15 16.18 -22.26
CA HIS A 120 4.78 16.13 -22.77
C HIS A 120 4.77 15.56 -24.19
N ASN A 121 3.61 15.03 -24.62
CA ASN A 121 3.41 14.58 -25.99
C ASN A 121 2.20 15.27 -26.64
N GLU A 122 2.20 16.60 -26.59
CA GLU A 122 1.14 17.44 -27.18
C GLU A 122 1.48 17.73 -28.65
N PRO A 123 0.70 17.25 -29.65
CA PRO A 123 1.08 17.32 -31.07
C PRO A 123 1.34 18.75 -31.58
N ILE A 124 0.55 19.72 -31.12
CA ILE A 124 0.69 21.13 -31.53
C ILE A 124 1.90 21.78 -30.86
N VAL A 125 2.15 21.46 -29.59
CA VAL A 125 3.26 22.06 -28.83
C VAL A 125 4.60 21.47 -29.29
N LYS A 126 4.67 20.14 -29.46
CA LYS A 126 5.89 19.42 -29.88
C LYS A 126 6.37 19.83 -31.27
N SER A 127 5.46 20.26 -32.14
CA SER A 127 5.81 20.74 -33.48
C SER A 127 6.28 22.20 -33.52
N GLN A 128 6.14 22.96 -32.42
CA GLN A 128 6.48 24.39 -32.35
C GLN A 128 7.16 24.74 -31.01
N GLY A 129 8.49 24.77 -30.97
CA GLY A 129 9.24 25.06 -29.72
C GLY A 129 8.91 26.40 -29.05
N ALA A 130 8.37 27.39 -29.78
CA ALA A 130 7.89 28.64 -29.19
C ALA A 130 6.70 28.44 -28.23
N LEU A 131 5.86 27.43 -28.46
CA LEU A 131 4.72 27.12 -27.60
C LEU A 131 5.16 26.47 -26.29
N GLU A 132 6.24 25.70 -26.29
CA GLU A 132 6.81 25.09 -25.08
C GLU A 132 7.35 26.16 -24.12
N TRP A 133 8.07 27.15 -24.64
CA TRP A 133 8.47 28.33 -23.85
C TRP A 133 7.25 29.13 -23.35
N GLY A 134 6.22 29.26 -24.18
CA GLY A 134 4.94 29.87 -23.80
C GLY A 134 4.27 29.15 -22.62
N LEU A 135 4.29 27.80 -22.60
CA LEU A 135 3.77 27.00 -21.49
C LEU A 135 4.57 27.22 -20.21
N GLN A 136 5.91 27.22 -20.28
CA GLN A 136 6.75 27.44 -19.11
C GLN A 136 6.51 28.83 -18.48
N ASN A 137 6.32 29.87 -19.31
CA ASN A 137 5.92 31.19 -18.84
C ASN A 137 4.49 31.24 -18.30
N TYR A 138 3.58 30.46 -18.89
CA TYR A 138 2.23 30.36 -18.38
C TYR A 138 2.22 29.73 -16.99
N PHE A 139 3.03 28.69 -16.74
CA PHE A 139 3.14 28.06 -15.43
C PHE A 139 3.88 28.92 -14.40
N SER A 140 4.80 29.80 -14.80
CA SER A 140 5.43 30.72 -13.86
C SER A 140 4.43 31.71 -13.24
N THR A 141 3.27 31.94 -13.88
CA THR A 141 2.18 32.74 -13.30
C THR A 141 1.51 32.09 -12.09
N LEU A 142 1.73 30.79 -11.85
CA LEU A 142 1.26 30.09 -10.66
C LEU A 142 2.06 30.47 -9.41
N HIS A 143 3.22 31.11 -9.54
CA HIS A 143 4.05 31.49 -8.40
C HIS A 143 3.23 32.33 -7.39
N ASN A 144 3.23 31.90 -6.13
CA ASN A 144 2.49 32.50 -5.02
C ASN A 144 0.95 32.36 -5.11
N LEU A 145 0.43 31.51 -6.00
CA LEU A 145 -1.00 31.20 -6.06
C LEU A 145 -1.39 30.31 -4.88
N ASN A 146 -2.34 30.76 -4.06
CA ASN A 146 -2.91 29.95 -2.99
C ASN A 146 -3.92 28.94 -3.54
N ILE A 147 -3.62 27.64 -3.38
CA ILE A 147 -4.43 26.55 -3.94
C ILE A 147 -5.76 26.33 -3.22
N LEU A 148 -5.95 26.88 -2.04
CA LEU A 148 -7.19 26.74 -1.26
C LEU A 148 -8.30 27.67 -1.74
N ARG A 149 -7.94 28.78 -2.40
CA ARG A 149 -8.91 29.75 -2.95
C ARG A 149 -9.41 29.31 -4.34
N PRO A 150 -10.61 29.74 -4.76
CA PRO A 150 -11.08 29.51 -6.12
C PRO A 150 -10.15 30.20 -7.13
N VAL A 151 -9.70 29.45 -8.12
CA VAL A 151 -8.87 29.99 -9.20
C VAL A 151 -9.80 30.53 -10.28
N HIS A 152 -10.06 31.84 -10.23
CA HIS A 152 -10.90 32.51 -11.21
C HIS A 152 -10.17 32.62 -12.56
N ASN A 153 -10.90 32.36 -13.65
CA ASN A 153 -10.51 32.63 -15.04
C ASN A 153 -9.28 31.85 -15.55
N ILE A 154 -9.30 30.52 -15.43
CA ILE A 154 -8.36 29.63 -16.14
C ILE A 154 -8.64 29.75 -17.65
N GLY A 155 -7.87 30.60 -18.33
CA GLY A 155 -8.00 30.92 -19.77
C GLY A 155 -8.30 32.39 -20.10
N GLU A 156 -8.69 33.21 -19.13
CA GLU A 156 -8.86 34.67 -19.25
C GLU A 156 -8.31 35.35 -17.98
N GLY A 157 -7.02 35.18 -17.68
CA GLY A 157 -6.47 35.56 -16.37
C GLY A 157 -6.73 37.03 -16.03
N ARG A 158 -7.50 37.33 -14.98
CA ARG A 158 -7.57 38.67 -14.39
C ARG A 158 -7.17 38.58 -12.93
N LEU A 159 -5.87 38.72 -12.68
CA LEU A 159 -5.29 39.04 -11.38
C LEU A 159 -4.69 40.45 -11.52
N GLY A 160 -5.20 41.43 -10.76
CA GLY A 160 -4.58 42.75 -10.66
C GLY A 160 -4.48 43.57 -11.96
N GLY A 161 -5.48 43.49 -12.85
CA GLY A 161 -5.58 44.41 -13.98
C GLY A 161 -4.76 44.07 -15.24
N ARG A 162 -4.11 42.91 -15.34
CA ARG A 162 -3.51 42.44 -16.62
C ARG A 162 -4.05 41.06 -17.02
N ALA A 163 -4.53 40.98 -18.26
CA ALA A 163 -4.95 39.75 -18.91
C ALA A 163 -3.73 38.84 -19.15
N VAL A 164 -3.68 37.64 -18.57
CA VAL A 164 -2.75 36.59 -19.04
C VAL A 164 -3.51 35.73 -20.02
N ASP A 165 -3.28 35.99 -21.31
CA ASP A 165 -3.81 35.14 -22.38
C ASP A 165 -3.17 33.76 -22.29
N SER A 166 -3.99 32.71 -22.32
CA SER A 166 -3.52 31.33 -22.51
C SER A 166 -2.60 31.24 -23.75
N VAL A 167 -1.74 30.21 -23.79
CA VAL A 167 -0.86 29.97 -24.95
C VAL A 167 -1.67 29.83 -26.25
N SER A 168 -1.60 30.85 -27.11
CA SER A 168 -2.34 30.90 -28.39
C SER A 168 -1.97 29.71 -29.27
N GLY A 169 -2.98 29.00 -29.78
CA GLY A 169 -2.81 27.76 -30.55
C GLY A 169 -2.72 26.48 -29.73
N ALA A 170 -2.47 26.56 -28.41
CA ALA A 170 -2.39 25.42 -27.49
C ALA A 170 -3.26 25.61 -26.22
N THR A 171 -4.32 26.41 -26.32
CA THR A 171 -5.13 26.87 -25.17
C THR A 171 -5.67 25.74 -24.30
N ILE A 172 -6.18 24.67 -24.92
CA ILE A 172 -6.77 23.55 -24.17
C ILE A 172 -5.68 22.78 -23.43
N SER A 173 -4.57 22.45 -24.09
CA SER A 173 -3.46 21.73 -23.47
C SER A 173 -2.85 22.53 -22.31
N ALA A 174 -2.62 23.84 -22.49
CA ALA A 174 -2.13 24.74 -21.45
C ALA A 174 -3.06 24.77 -20.23
N THR A 175 -4.37 24.86 -20.47
CA THR A 175 -5.42 24.88 -19.43
C THR A 175 -5.48 23.58 -18.63
N LEU A 176 -5.35 22.43 -19.29
CA LEU A 176 -5.34 21.12 -18.63
C LEU A 176 -4.09 20.93 -17.77
N MET A 177 -2.93 21.29 -18.31
CA MET A 177 -1.65 21.21 -17.59
C MET A 177 -1.65 22.12 -16.36
N TYR A 178 -2.15 23.35 -16.51
CA TYR A 178 -2.33 24.28 -15.39
C TYR A 178 -3.27 23.72 -14.32
N SER A 179 -4.41 23.14 -14.73
CA SER A 179 -5.35 22.50 -13.81
C SER A 179 -4.73 21.31 -13.08
N ALA A 180 -3.91 20.52 -13.77
CA ALA A 180 -3.22 19.37 -13.19
C ALA A 180 -2.24 19.78 -12.08
N ILE A 181 -1.52 20.89 -12.24
CA ILE A 181 -0.63 21.42 -11.19
C ILE A 181 -1.43 21.74 -9.93
N ILE A 182 -2.56 22.46 -10.06
CA ILE A 182 -3.41 22.84 -8.93
C ILE A 182 -3.99 21.61 -8.22
N LEU A 183 -4.50 20.64 -8.98
CA LEU A 183 -5.07 19.42 -8.40
C LEU A 183 -4.03 18.56 -7.69
N ALA A 184 -2.86 18.40 -8.29
CA ALA A 184 -1.75 17.68 -7.68
C ALA A 184 -1.29 18.40 -6.40
N ALA A 185 -1.14 19.73 -6.42
CA ALA A 185 -0.82 20.52 -5.24
C ALA A 185 -1.87 20.34 -4.13
N ARG A 186 -3.17 20.37 -4.47
CA ARG A 186 -4.26 20.14 -3.50
C ARG A 186 -4.21 18.73 -2.90
N ARG A 187 -3.91 17.71 -3.71
CA ARG A 187 -3.75 16.34 -3.22
C ARG A 187 -2.57 16.24 -2.24
N VAL A 188 -1.43 16.82 -2.60
CA VAL A 188 -0.26 16.87 -1.71
C VAL A 188 -0.57 17.63 -0.42
N ALA A 189 -1.23 18.77 -0.50
CA ALA A 189 -1.62 19.56 0.67
C ALA A 189 -2.55 18.79 1.61
N ARG A 190 -3.51 18.00 1.09
CA ARG A 190 -4.35 17.12 1.93
C ARG A 190 -3.53 16.07 2.67
N GLU A 191 -2.68 15.34 1.94
CA GLU A 191 -1.89 14.23 2.48
C GLU A 191 -0.80 14.67 3.46
N ARG A 192 -0.33 15.92 3.33
CA ARG A 192 0.66 16.53 4.23
C ARG A 192 0.03 17.39 5.33
N GLY A 193 -1.30 17.44 5.42
CA GLY A 193 -2.00 18.18 6.48
C GLY A 193 -1.88 19.70 6.40
N LEU A 194 -1.65 20.27 5.21
CA LEU A 194 -1.48 21.72 5.00
C LEU A 194 -2.81 22.50 4.93
N ILE A 195 -3.94 21.85 5.16
CA ILE A 195 -5.27 22.46 5.01
C ILE A 195 -5.92 22.58 6.39
N GLU A 196 -5.94 23.81 6.93
CA GLU A 196 -6.30 24.16 8.32
C GLU A 196 -7.76 23.85 8.76
N ASN A 197 -8.55 23.09 8.00
CA ASN A 197 -9.92 22.69 8.41
C ASN A 197 -10.20 21.18 8.25
N LEU A 198 -9.19 20.38 7.87
CA LEU A 198 -9.36 18.91 7.80
C LEU A 198 -9.39 18.26 9.18
N GLU A 199 -8.78 18.88 10.20
CA GLU A 199 -8.84 18.35 11.56
C GLU A 199 -10.28 18.34 12.14
N GLU A 200 -11.14 19.25 11.69
CA GLU A 200 -12.56 19.28 12.09
C GLU A 200 -13.46 18.41 11.19
N ALA A 201 -13.13 18.28 9.90
CA ALA A 201 -13.90 17.50 8.93
C ALA A 201 -13.56 16.00 8.99
N LYS A 202 -14.14 15.31 9.98
CA LYS A 202 -13.98 13.85 10.21
C LYS A 202 -14.36 12.95 9.02
N ILE A 203 -15.24 13.45 8.16
CA ILE A 203 -15.80 12.73 7.00
C ILE A 203 -15.71 13.64 5.77
N VAL A 204 -15.10 13.13 4.70
CA VAL A 204 -14.86 13.84 3.45
C VAL A 204 -15.29 12.99 2.25
N LEU A 205 -15.46 13.62 1.08
CA LEU A 205 -15.73 12.90 -0.17
C LEU A 205 -14.45 12.30 -0.75
N ASP A 206 -14.57 11.14 -1.40
CA ASP A 206 -13.47 10.49 -2.09
C ASP A 206 -13.14 11.21 -3.42
N LEU A 207 -12.02 11.93 -3.45
CA LEU A 207 -11.55 12.67 -4.62
C LEU A 207 -10.48 11.91 -5.41
N ASP A 208 -10.07 10.73 -4.96
CA ASP A 208 -8.86 10.07 -5.46
C ASP A 208 -9.17 8.70 -6.08
N THR A 209 -10.09 7.92 -5.52
CA THR A 209 -10.42 6.59 -6.04
C THR A 209 -11.28 6.69 -7.30
N TYR A 210 -10.88 5.94 -8.33
CA TYR A 210 -11.61 5.88 -9.59
C TYR A 210 -11.61 4.46 -10.16
N GLU A 211 -12.80 3.98 -10.48
CA GLU A 211 -13.03 2.77 -11.26
C GLU A 211 -14.01 3.10 -12.39
N LYS A 212 -13.73 2.60 -13.60
CA LYS A 212 -14.56 2.89 -14.77
C LYS A 212 -15.89 2.15 -14.69
N THR A 213 -17.00 2.86 -14.86
CA THR A 213 -18.37 2.32 -14.81
C THR A 213 -19.29 2.91 -15.88
N SER A 214 -20.46 2.32 -16.07
CA SER A 214 -21.46 2.73 -17.07
C SER A 214 -22.59 3.57 -16.46
N TRP A 215 -23.27 4.36 -17.30
CA TRP A 215 -24.41 5.18 -16.89
C TRP A 215 -25.52 4.39 -16.17
N PRO A 216 -25.95 3.20 -16.65
CA PRO A 216 -26.94 2.40 -15.93
C PRO A 216 -26.50 2.00 -14.53
N SER A 217 -25.20 1.71 -14.35
CA SER A 217 -24.62 1.35 -13.06
C SER A 217 -24.65 2.54 -12.10
N LEU A 218 -24.20 3.72 -12.56
CA LEU A 218 -24.27 4.99 -11.81
C LEU A 218 -25.71 5.35 -11.39
N ARG A 219 -26.71 5.02 -12.21
CA ARG A 219 -28.13 5.19 -11.82
C ARG A 219 -28.58 4.15 -10.79
N SER A 220 -28.22 2.88 -10.99
CA SER A 220 -28.66 1.79 -10.10
C SER A 220 -28.11 1.90 -8.68
N GLU A 221 -26.90 2.45 -8.54
CA GLU A 221 -26.27 2.66 -7.23
C GLU A 221 -26.69 3.95 -6.53
N GLY A 222 -27.40 4.85 -7.24
CA GLY A 222 -27.89 6.12 -6.70
C GLY A 222 -26.97 7.33 -6.90
N SER A 223 -25.81 7.18 -7.55
CA SER A 223 -24.90 8.29 -7.90
C SER A 223 -25.55 9.34 -8.79
N ILE A 224 -26.47 8.91 -9.65
CA ILE A 224 -27.29 9.78 -10.51
C ILE A 224 -28.76 9.50 -10.22
N GLN A 225 -29.47 10.52 -9.74
CA GLN A 225 -30.91 10.46 -9.50
C GLN A 225 -31.64 11.17 -10.62
N CYS A 226 -32.60 10.48 -11.25
CA CYS A 226 -33.43 11.09 -12.28
C CYS A 226 -34.91 10.92 -11.98
N ARG A 227 -35.67 12.00 -12.16
CA ARG A 227 -37.13 12.03 -12.03
C ARG A 227 -37.73 12.31 -13.40
N LYS A 228 -38.69 11.47 -13.81
CA LYS A 228 -39.46 11.65 -15.05
C LYS A 228 -40.77 12.37 -14.74
N PHE A 229 -41.18 13.22 -15.65
CA PHE A 229 -42.42 14.00 -15.56
C PHE A 229 -43.26 13.76 -16.80
N ASP A 230 -44.59 13.78 -16.63
CA ASP A 230 -45.51 13.69 -17.76
C ASP A 230 -45.57 15.05 -18.46
N PRO A 231 -45.18 15.17 -19.74
CA PRO A 231 -45.20 16.43 -20.47
C PRO A 231 -46.59 17.06 -20.58
N ASN A 232 -47.66 16.25 -20.48
CA ASN A 232 -49.03 16.72 -20.62
C ASN A 232 -49.61 17.33 -19.35
N ASN A 233 -49.01 17.05 -18.19
CA ASN A 233 -49.57 17.38 -16.89
C ASN A 233 -48.87 18.56 -16.21
N LYS A 234 -47.69 18.94 -16.72
CA LYS A 234 -46.77 19.91 -16.11
C LYS A 234 -46.12 20.78 -17.19
N ALA A 235 -46.78 21.87 -17.55
CA ALA A 235 -46.29 22.75 -18.61
C ALA A 235 -45.09 23.59 -18.12
N GLY A 236 -44.11 23.82 -19.00
CA GLY A 236 -42.83 24.47 -18.65
C GLY A 236 -41.78 23.53 -18.03
N VAL A 237 -42.18 22.35 -17.56
CA VAL A 237 -41.28 21.35 -16.97
C VAL A 237 -40.67 20.43 -18.04
N PRO A 238 -39.37 20.08 -17.96
CA PRO A 238 -38.75 19.06 -18.82
C PRO A 238 -39.28 17.64 -18.56
N ALA A 239 -39.22 16.76 -19.56
CA ALA A 239 -39.71 15.38 -19.46
C ALA A 239 -38.91 14.51 -18.47
N GLU A 240 -37.61 14.77 -18.29
CA GLU A 240 -36.76 14.11 -17.29
C GLU A 240 -35.74 15.13 -16.76
N ILE A 241 -35.53 15.13 -15.45
CA ILE A 241 -34.45 15.88 -14.78
C ILE A 241 -33.58 14.87 -14.04
N CYS A 242 -32.27 14.95 -14.25
CA CYS A 242 -31.27 14.17 -13.56
C CYS A 242 -30.33 15.08 -12.78
N ILE A 243 -29.96 14.68 -11.56
CA ILE A 243 -29.00 15.35 -10.71
C ILE A 243 -27.93 14.40 -10.19
N SER A 244 -26.73 14.92 -9.94
CA SER A 244 -25.61 14.15 -9.38
C SER A 244 -24.60 15.07 -8.70
N LEU A 245 -24.10 14.66 -7.53
CA LEU A 245 -22.93 15.29 -6.92
C LEU A 245 -21.67 14.74 -7.57
N VAL A 246 -21.01 15.57 -8.39
CA VAL A 246 -19.91 15.13 -9.27
C VAL A 246 -18.53 15.45 -8.72
N THR A 247 -18.44 15.99 -7.50
CA THR A 247 -17.18 16.21 -6.80
C THR A 247 -16.37 14.91 -6.63
N PRO A 248 -16.94 13.75 -6.24
CA PRO A 248 -16.16 12.54 -6.07
C PRO A 248 -15.58 12.03 -7.39
N ALA A 249 -14.33 11.57 -7.38
CA ALA A 249 -13.63 11.14 -8.59
C ALA A 249 -14.36 10.00 -9.31
N GLY A 250 -14.85 9.02 -8.57
CA GLY A 250 -15.58 7.89 -9.14
C GLY A 250 -16.93 8.26 -9.79
N ILE A 251 -17.50 9.44 -9.52
CA ILE A 251 -18.70 9.93 -10.22
C ILE A 251 -18.29 10.88 -11.35
N GLY A 252 -17.57 11.95 -11.02
CA GLY A 252 -17.24 13.02 -11.96
C GLY A 252 -16.36 12.56 -13.13
N ARG A 253 -15.36 11.69 -12.89
CA ARG A 253 -14.52 11.14 -13.97
C ARG A 253 -15.31 10.22 -14.90
N ASN A 254 -16.23 9.41 -14.37
CA ASN A 254 -17.11 8.58 -15.20
C ASN A 254 -18.09 9.43 -16.01
N LEU A 255 -18.57 10.54 -15.45
CA LEU A 255 -19.54 11.40 -16.11
C LEU A 255 -18.91 12.27 -17.22
N PHE A 256 -17.74 12.85 -16.99
CA PHE A 256 -17.12 13.83 -17.91
C PHE A 256 -15.84 13.36 -18.61
N GLY A 257 -15.20 12.31 -18.09
CA GLY A 257 -13.84 11.87 -18.42
C GLY A 257 -12.79 12.60 -17.58
N ASP A 258 -11.61 11.96 -17.40
CA ASP A 258 -10.51 12.47 -16.56
C ASP A 258 -10.12 13.92 -16.89
N LYS A 259 -10.02 14.20 -18.19
CA LYS A 259 -9.67 15.52 -18.76
C LYS A 259 -10.56 16.65 -18.23
N TRP A 260 -11.87 16.47 -18.31
CA TRP A 260 -12.82 17.54 -17.98
C TRP A 260 -13.17 17.57 -16.51
N TYR A 261 -13.16 16.41 -15.84
CA TYR A 261 -13.32 16.35 -14.40
C TYR A 261 -12.25 17.19 -13.68
N GLY A 262 -10.98 17.00 -14.03
CA GLY A 262 -9.89 17.78 -13.44
C GLY A 262 -10.02 19.29 -13.69
N TYR A 263 -10.40 19.67 -14.91
CA TYR A 263 -10.64 21.07 -15.26
C TYR A 263 -11.75 21.71 -14.40
N HIS A 264 -12.88 21.03 -14.18
CA HIS A 264 -13.96 21.59 -13.37
C HIS A 264 -13.57 21.70 -11.89
N LEU A 265 -12.85 20.70 -11.37
CA LEU A 265 -12.44 20.67 -9.97
C LEU A 265 -11.33 21.69 -9.65
N SER A 266 -10.52 22.09 -10.63
CA SER A 266 -9.51 23.15 -10.44
C SER A 266 -10.11 24.57 -10.37
N GLN A 267 -11.29 24.78 -10.96
CA GLN A 267 -11.97 26.09 -10.99
C GLN A 267 -12.72 26.46 -9.72
N ILE A 268 -13.00 25.48 -8.87
CA ILE A 268 -13.69 25.71 -7.60
C ILE A 268 -12.67 25.85 -6.46
N GLY A 269 -13.06 26.56 -5.40
CA GLY A 269 -12.29 26.61 -4.17
C GLY A 269 -12.25 25.27 -3.46
N TYR A 270 -11.28 25.09 -2.55
CA TYR A 270 -11.26 23.88 -1.73
C TYR A 270 -12.51 23.83 -0.83
N GLY A 271 -13.16 22.67 -0.75
CA GLY A 271 -14.40 22.48 0.02
C GLY A 271 -15.71 22.84 -0.71
N VAL A 272 -15.63 23.55 -1.84
CA VAL A 272 -16.78 23.81 -2.71
C VAL A 272 -17.17 22.51 -3.43
N GLN A 273 -18.47 22.25 -3.53
CA GLN A 273 -18.98 21.04 -4.19
C GLN A 273 -19.49 21.34 -5.59
N LEU A 274 -19.42 20.35 -6.48
CA LEU A 274 -19.97 20.44 -7.83
C LEU A 274 -21.23 19.61 -7.96
N LEU A 275 -22.33 20.28 -8.30
CA LEU A 275 -23.61 19.68 -8.61
C LEU A 275 -23.83 19.69 -10.12
N TRP A 276 -24.10 18.52 -10.70
CA TRP A 276 -24.51 18.39 -12.10
C TRP A 276 -26.02 18.28 -12.20
N ILE A 277 -26.60 19.03 -13.14
CA ILE A 277 -28.03 18.95 -13.50
C ILE A 277 -28.16 18.79 -15.01
N GLY A 278 -28.89 17.77 -15.44
CA GLY A 278 -29.23 17.53 -16.84
C GLY A 278 -30.73 17.37 -17.04
N SER A 279 -31.30 17.96 -18.08
CA SER A 279 -32.70 17.72 -18.45
C SER A 279 -32.87 17.23 -19.88
N ARG A 280 -33.99 16.54 -20.10
CA ARG A 280 -34.42 16.03 -21.40
C ARG A 280 -35.83 16.50 -21.71
N GLY A 281 -36.10 16.78 -22.98
CA GLY A 281 -37.37 17.31 -23.48
C GLY A 281 -37.24 18.71 -24.08
N ALA A 282 -38.36 19.24 -24.56
CA ALA A 282 -38.40 20.56 -25.20
C ALA A 282 -38.09 21.72 -24.24
N ASN A 283 -38.37 21.53 -22.95
CA ASN A 283 -38.14 22.53 -21.90
C ASN A 283 -36.78 22.30 -21.21
N SER A 284 -36.19 23.39 -20.70
CA SER A 284 -34.90 23.36 -20.01
C SER A 284 -35.10 23.54 -18.51
N TRP A 285 -34.33 22.84 -17.68
CA TRP A 285 -34.31 23.08 -16.23
C TRP A 285 -33.87 24.53 -15.89
N LYS A 286 -33.17 25.20 -16.81
CA LYS A 286 -32.79 26.61 -16.67
C LYS A 286 -33.99 27.55 -16.59
N GLY A 287 -35.19 27.12 -17.00
CA GLY A 287 -36.42 27.88 -16.80
C GLY A 287 -36.79 28.07 -15.33
N ALA A 288 -36.19 27.30 -14.41
CA ALA A 288 -36.32 27.47 -12.97
C ALA A 288 -35.31 28.47 -12.37
N LEU A 289 -34.41 29.05 -13.17
CA LEU A 289 -33.47 30.08 -12.72
C LEU A 289 -34.12 31.47 -12.91
N SER A 290 -34.17 32.29 -11.85
CA SER A 290 -34.79 33.61 -11.88
C SER A 290 -34.13 34.57 -12.88
N ASP A 291 -34.92 35.21 -13.74
CA ASP A 291 -34.48 36.05 -14.87
C ASP A 291 -34.21 37.54 -14.52
N LYS A 292 -33.98 37.88 -13.24
CA LYS A 292 -33.65 39.26 -12.86
C LYS A 292 -32.16 39.42 -12.61
N ILE A 293 -31.52 40.10 -13.57
CA ILE A 293 -30.13 40.65 -13.64
C ILE A 293 -29.22 39.84 -14.57
N VAL A 294 -29.23 40.14 -15.89
CA VAL A 294 -28.25 40.98 -16.63
C VAL A 294 -28.80 41.14 -18.07
N SER A 295 -29.57 42.20 -18.30
CA SER A 295 -29.73 42.78 -19.64
C SER A 295 -28.64 43.84 -19.81
N ASP A 296 -27.50 43.44 -20.37
CA ASP A 296 -26.63 44.27 -21.23
C ASP A 296 -25.32 43.51 -21.49
N SER A 297 -25.27 42.76 -22.59
CA SER A 297 -24.03 42.43 -23.34
C SER A 297 -24.20 41.39 -24.46
N TYR A 298 -25.43 41.03 -24.85
CA TYR A 298 -25.65 40.37 -26.15
C TYR A 298 -26.06 41.40 -27.22
N VAL A 299 -25.17 42.35 -27.51
CA VAL A 299 -25.21 43.08 -28.77
C VAL A 299 -24.15 42.48 -29.70
N SER A 300 -24.65 41.71 -30.65
CA SER A 300 -24.10 41.50 -32.00
C SER A 300 -22.90 42.40 -32.35
N GLY A 301 -21.70 41.84 -32.26
CA GLY A 301 -20.48 42.43 -32.79
C GLY A 301 -19.80 41.46 -33.75
N SER A 302 -19.98 41.67 -35.05
CA SER A 302 -19.24 40.98 -36.11
C SER A 302 -17.73 41.11 -35.88
N LYS A 303 -17.05 40.00 -35.57
CA LYS A 303 -15.58 39.96 -35.53
C LYS A 303 -15.06 40.12 -36.97
N LYS A 304 -14.54 41.29 -37.32
CA LYS A 304 -13.49 41.38 -38.35
C LYS A 304 -12.17 40.93 -37.70
N PRO A 305 -11.40 40.02 -38.32
CA PRO A 305 -10.11 39.62 -37.78
C PRO A 305 -9.13 40.79 -37.85
N PHE A 306 -8.47 41.06 -36.72
CA PHE A 306 -7.40 42.06 -36.60
C PHE A 306 -6.14 41.49 -37.28
N GLN A 307 -5.64 42.16 -38.32
CA GLN A 307 -4.44 41.75 -39.05
C GLN A 307 -3.19 42.29 -38.33
N PHE A 308 -2.34 41.36 -37.88
CA PHE A 308 -1.01 41.64 -37.28
C PHE A 308 0.02 41.97 -38.36
N SER A 309 -0.12 43.12 -39.00
CA SER A 309 0.97 43.72 -39.78
C SER A 309 0.94 45.22 -39.52
N GLN A 310 2.00 45.73 -38.88
CA GLN A 310 2.26 47.12 -38.47
C GLN A 310 2.07 47.39 -36.98
N LEU A 311 3.00 46.92 -36.14
CA LEU A 311 3.33 47.59 -34.88
C LEU A 311 4.86 47.66 -34.75
N ASN A 312 5.39 48.87 -34.89
CA ASN A 312 6.79 49.22 -34.74
C ASN A 312 7.11 49.34 -33.23
N PRO A 313 8.17 48.70 -32.68
CA PRO A 313 8.44 48.65 -31.24
C PRO A 313 8.76 50.00 -30.56
N GLU A 314 9.05 51.06 -31.32
CA GLU A 314 9.57 52.32 -30.76
C GLU A 314 8.48 53.31 -30.28
N VAL A 315 7.19 53.07 -30.57
CA VAL A 315 6.10 54.01 -30.20
C VAL A 315 5.45 53.67 -28.84
N MET A 316 5.81 52.55 -28.21
CA MET A 316 5.16 52.08 -26.97
C MET A 316 5.79 52.62 -25.69
N LEU A 317 6.92 53.34 -25.77
CA LEU A 317 7.64 53.84 -24.59
C LEU A 317 7.28 55.29 -24.20
N GLU A 318 6.62 56.06 -25.06
CA GLU A 318 6.30 57.48 -24.78
C GLU A 318 4.93 57.67 -24.13
N LYS A 319 3.98 56.72 -24.26
CA LYS A 319 2.62 56.84 -23.70
C LYS A 319 2.43 56.25 -22.29
N ALA A 320 3.48 55.66 -21.71
CA ALA A 320 3.42 55.04 -20.39
C ALA A 320 3.79 56.01 -19.24
N VAL A 321 4.23 57.24 -19.55
CA VAL A 321 4.68 58.22 -18.54
C VAL A 321 3.58 59.23 -18.17
N ASP A 322 2.63 59.53 -19.07
CA ASP A 322 1.59 60.54 -18.81
C ASP A 322 0.40 60.05 -17.96
N LYS A 323 0.34 58.78 -17.56
CA LYS A 323 -0.81 58.20 -16.85
C LYS A 323 -0.60 57.91 -15.36
N LEU A 324 0.54 58.35 -14.82
CA LEU A 324 0.91 58.16 -13.41
C LEU A 324 0.65 59.41 -12.53
N GLU A 325 0.05 60.48 -13.06
CA GLU A 325 -0.18 61.74 -12.31
C GLU A 325 -1.66 62.04 -11.98
N GLU A 326 -2.63 61.16 -12.27
CA GLU A 326 -4.06 61.40 -11.96
C GLU A 326 -4.65 60.54 -10.83
N GLU A 327 -3.88 59.67 -10.16
CA GLU A 327 -4.37 58.87 -9.02
C GLU A 327 -3.75 59.32 -7.69
N THR A 328 -3.98 60.57 -7.32
CA THR A 328 -3.85 61.05 -5.93
C THR A 328 -4.89 62.13 -5.69
N GLU A 329 -6.07 61.73 -5.23
CA GLU A 329 -7.00 62.47 -4.35
C GLU A 329 -8.39 61.80 -4.43
N GLU A 330 -8.72 60.95 -3.46
CA GLU A 330 -9.90 61.16 -2.60
C GLU A 330 -10.03 60.02 -1.56
N THR A 331 -10.26 60.49 -0.34
CA THR A 331 -10.12 59.83 0.96
C THR A 331 -11.44 59.24 1.45
N GLU A 332 -11.32 58.17 2.24
CA GLU A 332 -12.11 57.81 3.42
C GLU A 332 -13.56 58.34 3.51
N GLU A 333 -14.53 57.48 3.18
CA GLU A 333 -15.81 57.47 3.88
C GLU A 333 -16.18 56.06 4.35
N THR A 334 -16.52 55.99 5.64
CA THR A 334 -16.83 54.77 6.38
C THR A 334 -18.34 54.55 6.28
N GLU A 335 -18.81 53.76 5.32
CA GLU A 335 -20.23 53.37 5.28
C GLU A 335 -20.44 52.04 6.02
N THR A 336 -21.13 52.14 7.15
CA THR A 336 -21.70 51.02 7.89
C THR A 336 -22.76 50.30 7.05
N VAL A 337 -22.49 49.04 6.67
CA VAL A 337 -23.48 48.17 6.02
C VAL A 337 -24.56 47.79 7.05
N PRO A 338 -25.84 48.07 6.82
CA PRO A 338 -26.90 47.62 7.70
C PRO A 338 -27.08 46.11 7.57
N SER A 339 -27.38 45.48 8.72
CA SER A 339 -27.77 44.07 8.85
C SER A 339 -28.83 43.69 7.83
N ALA A 340 -28.46 42.84 6.87
CA ALA A 340 -29.37 42.28 5.89
C ALA A 340 -30.29 41.27 6.58
N THR A 341 -31.52 41.69 6.90
CA THR A 341 -32.66 40.79 7.00
C THR A 341 -32.83 40.03 5.68
N ASN A 342 -33.00 38.71 5.76
CA ASN A 342 -33.24 37.80 4.65
C ASN A 342 -34.18 38.43 3.61
N PRO A 343 -33.76 38.65 2.35
CA PRO A 343 -34.69 39.00 1.31
C PRO A 343 -35.51 37.76 0.98
N THR A 344 -36.82 37.83 1.18
CA THR A 344 -37.78 36.91 0.56
C THR A 344 -37.65 37.05 -0.95
N VAL A 345 -37.02 36.06 -1.60
CA VAL A 345 -36.86 36.02 -3.06
C VAL A 345 -38.21 35.63 -3.67
N GLU A 346 -38.91 36.60 -4.25
CA GLU A 346 -40.08 36.37 -5.10
C GLU A 346 -39.58 36.06 -6.54
N GLY A 347 -39.58 34.77 -6.91
CA GLY A 347 -39.27 34.29 -8.26
C GLY A 347 -38.86 32.81 -8.28
N PRO A 348 -38.93 32.14 -9.46
CA PRO A 348 -38.50 30.75 -9.60
C PRO A 348 -37.02 30.64 -9.20
N SER A 349 -36.74 29.79 -8.22
CA SER A 349 -35.41 29.59 -7.67
C SER A 349 -35.10 28.10 -7.52
N ILE A 350 -33.83 27.75 -7.73
CA ILE A 350 -33.32 26.43 -7.39
C ILE A 350 -32.86 26.49 -5.96
N ILE A 351 -33.49 25.74 -5.06
CA ILE A 351 -33.15 25.75 -3.64
C ILE A 351 -32.62 24.36 -3.26
N LEU A 352 -31.39 24.31 -2.77
CA LEU A 352 -30.84 23.13 -2.12
C LEU A 352 -31.20 23.17 -0.63
N LYS A 353 -31.84 22.12 -0.11
CA LYS A 353 -32.21 21.99 1.30
C LYS A 353 -31.57 20.77 1.95
N GLN A 354 -31.15 20.93 3.20
CA GLN A 354 -30.61 19.86 4.04
C GLN A 354 -30.90 20.17 5.52
N GLY A 355 -31.93 19.54 6.10
CA GLY A 355 -32.38 19.88 7.46
C GLY A 355 -32.83 21.35 7.53
N ASP A 356 -32.22 22.12 8.43
CA ASP A 356 -32.48 23.57 8.58
C ASP A 356 -31.68 24.44 7.59
N PHE A 357 -30.76 23.85 6.83
CA PHE A 357 -29.96 24.56 5.83
C PHE A 357 -30.74 24.68 4.50
N ALA A 358 -30.80 25.88 3.96
CA ALA A 358 -31.33 26.17 2.63
C ALA A 358 -30.41 27.13 1.88
N LEU A 359 -30.04 26.78 0.65
CA LEU A 359 -29.18 27.57 -0.23
C LEU A 359 -29.90 27.81 -1.56
N SER A 360 -30.13 29.07 -1.91
CA SER A 360 -30.65 29.45 -3.23
C SER A 360 -29.51 29.51 -4.25
N LEU A 361 -29.67 28.81 -5.37
CA LEU A 361 -28.68 28.69 -6.44
C LEU A 361 -29.13 29.54 -7.64
N GLY A 362 -28.31 30.52 -8.02
CA GLY A 362 -28.57 31.45 -9.13
C GLY A 362 -27.60 31.30 -10.30
N PHE A 363 -27.72 32.20 -11.29
CA PHE A 363 -26.87 32.20 -12.50
C PHE A 363 -25.37 32.38 -12.21
N GLY A 364 -25.01 33.12 -11.14
CA GLY A 364 -23.62 33.36 -10.76
C GLY A 364 -22.84 32.09 -10.40
N GLU A 365 -23.53 31.02 -10.01
CA GLU A 365 -22.92 29.76 -9.60
C GLU A 365 -22.73 28.75 -10.75
N LEU A 366 -23.14 29.12 -11.97
CA LEU A 366 -23.03 28.25 -13.13
C LEU A 366 -21.62 28.22 -13.69
N ILE A 367 -21.09 27.01 -13.84
CA ILE A 367 -19.86 26.73 -14.58
C ILE A 367 -20.24 26.34 -16.02
N PRO A 368 -19.43 26.73 -17.03
CA PRO A 368 -19.61 26.27 -18.40
C PRO A 368 -19.81 24.75 -18.47
N PRO A 369 -20.95 24.26 -18.97
CA PRO A 369 -21.27 22.85 -18.94
C PRO A 369 -20.38 22.07 -19.90
N THR A 370 -20.16 20.80 -19.59
CA THR A 370 -19.45 19.86 -20.46
C THR A 370 -20.36 18.71 -20.84
N ALA A 371 -20.16 18.16 -22.05
CA ALA A 371 -20.90 17.00 -22.51
C ALA A 371 -20.69 15.78 -21.58
N VAL A 372 -21.77 15.04 -21.36
CA VAL A 372 -21.74 13.74 -20.66
C VAL A 372 -21.05 12.72 -21.55
N ARG A 373 -20.05 12.03 -21.01
CA ARG A 373 -19.21 11.01 -21.70
C ARG A 373 -19.30 9.62 -21.06
N ALA A 374 -20.17 9.44 -20.07
CA ALA A 374 -20.41 8.13 -19.48
C ALA A 374 -20.88 7.12 -20.54
N MET A 375 -20.41 5.87 -20.42
CA MET A 375 -20.82 4.80 -21.33
C MET A 375 -22.33 4.55 -21.23
N ASP A 376 -23.00 4.42 -22.37
CA ASP A 376 -24.45 4.21 -22.49
C ASP A 376 -25.32 5.36 -21.91
N ALA A 377 -24.76 6.57 -21.79
CA ALA A 377 -25.52 7.73 -21.36
C ALA A 377 -26.53 8.20 -22.42
N PRO A 378 -27.75 8.62 -22.01
CA PRO A 378 -28.71 9.24 -22.91
C PRO A 378 -28.22 10.63 -23.34
N LYS A 379 -28.77 11.13 -24.46
CA LYS A 379 -28.57 12.52 -24.87
C LYS A 379 -29.39 13.46 -23.98
N PHE A 380 -28.77 14.53 -23.54
CA PHE A 380 -29.38 15.60 -22.75
C PHE A 380 -29.54 16.86 -23.60
N ASP A 381 -30.69 17.50 -23.50
CA ASP A 381 -31.02 18.73 -24.25
C ASP A 381 -30.48 19.96 -23.54
N SER A 382 -30.44 19.93 -22.21
CA SER A 382 -29.79 20.97 -21.41
C SER A 382 -28.98 20.37 -20.27
N VAL A 383 -27.82 20.97 -20.01
CA VAL A 383 -26.86 20.54 -18.99
C VAL A 383 -26.33 21.77 -18.25
N GLY A 384 -26.10 21.64 -16.95
CA GLY A 384 -25.45 22.62 -16.10
C GLY A 384 -24.53 21.98 -15.06
N LEU A 385 -23.54 22.76 -14.66
CA LEU A 385 -22.72 22.51 -13.49
C LEU A 385 -22.90 23.71 -12.56
N ILE A 386 -23.23 23.44 -11.30
CA ILE A 386 -23.51 24.46 -10.29
C ILE A 386 -22.51 24.28 -9.15
N LYS A 387 -21.89 25.38 -8.73
CA LYS A 387 -21.08 25.43 -7.50
C LYS A 387 -22.00 25.46 -6.28
N VAL A 388 -21.68 24.64 -5.29
CA VAL A 388 -22.41 24.61 -4.02
C VAL A 388 -21.44 25.02 -2.92
N GLU A 389 -21.56 26.28 -2.48
CA GLU A 389 -20.75 26.89 -1.42
C GLU A 389 -21.49 26.86 -0.08
N GLY A 390 -21.58 25.68 0.54
CA GLY A 390 -22.29 25.52 1.81
C GLY A 390 -21.42 25.65 3.06
N GLY A 391 -20.10 25.82 2.91
CA GLY A 391 -19.13 25.80 4.02
C GLY A 391 -19.32 24.58 4.93
N ASN A 392 -19.20 24.78 6.25
CA ASN A 392 -19.40 23.70 7.24
C ASN A 392 -20.89 23.35 7.49
N LYS A 393 -21.84 24.10 6.90
CA LYS A 393 -23.28 23.90 7.14
C LYS A 393 -23.89 22.86 6.19
N PHE A 394 -23.32 22.71 4.99
CA PHE A 394 -23.75 21.68 4.04
C PHE A 394 -22.81 20.47 4.12
N GLN A 395 -23.35 19.33 4.51
CA GLN A 395 -22.61 18.07 4.58
C GLN A 395 -23.00 17.20 3.38
N PRO A 396 -22.18 17.14 2.32
CA PRO A 396 -22.55 16.50 1.05
C PRO A 396 -22.82 15.00 1.17
N TYR A 397 -22.33 14.37 2.24
CA TYR A 397 -22.50 12.94 2.52
C TYR A 397 -23.84 12.59 3.19
N LEU A 398 -24.56 13.57 3.75
CA LEU A 398 -25.90 13.36 4.29
C LEU A 398 -26.97 13.52 3.19
N PRO A 399 -28.17 12.92 3.36
CA PRO A 399 -29.29 13.15 2.45
C PRO A 399 -29.65 14.64 2.35
N TRP A 400 -29.90 15.11 1.13
CA TRP A 400 -30.36 16.48 0.84
C TRP A 400 -31.36 16.45 -0.32
N ASN A 401 -32.10 17.53 -0.49
CA ASN A 401 -33.16 17.61 -1.48
C ASN A 401 -33.03 18.89 -2.31
N LEU A 402 -33.24 18.77 -3.62
CA LEU A 402 -33.20 19.89 -4.56
C LEU A 402 -34.62 20.27 -4.96
N GLU A 403 -35.03 21.47 -4.59
CA GLU A 403 -36.31 22.06 -4.98
C GLU A 403 -36.10 22.96 -6.19
N LEU A 404 -36.84 22.68 -7.25
CA LEU A 404 -36.87 23.43 -8.50
C LEU A 404 -38.25 24.05 -8.63
N ASP A 405 -38.32 25.37 -8.63
CA ASP A 405 -39.56 26.11 -8.81
C ASP A 405 -39.74 26.50 -10.29
N PHE A 406 -40.82 26.04 -10.91
CA PHE A 406 -41.18 26.38 -12.29
C PHE A 406 -42.45 27.25 -12.30
N VAL A 407 -42.45 28.30 -13.11
CA VAL A 407 -43.65 29.10 -13.36
C VAL A 407 -44.59 28.32 -14.29
N GLY A 408 -45.82 28.08 -13.84
CA GLY A 408 -46.86 27.40 -14.61
C GLY A 408 -47.43 28.23 -15.76
N VAL A 409 -48.43 27.68 -16.47
CA VAL A 409 -49.08 28.32 -17.63
C VAL A 409 -49.90 29.54 -17.20
N ASP A 410 -50.48 29.49 -16.01
CA ASP A 410 -51.05 30.64 -15.32
C ASP A 410 -49.94 31.25 -14.46
N GLU A 411 -49.62 32.54 -14.66
CA GLU A 411 -48.51 33.26 -13.98
C GLU A 411 -48.62 33.26 -12.43
N ASN A 412 -49.70 32.73 -11.87
CA ASN A 412 -49.96 32.61 -10.43
C ASN A 412 -49.82 31.18 -9.86
N GLU A 413 -49.58 30.14 -10.66
CA GLU A 413 -49.37 28.77 -10.16
C GLU A 413 -47.90 28.35 -10.34
N THR A 414 -47.23 28.09 -9.23
CA THR A 414 -45.86 27.57 -9.20
C THR A 414 -45.86 26.05 -9.08
N GLU A 415 -45.09 25.40 -9.93
CA GLU A 415 -44.86 23.97 -9.88
C GLU A 415 -43.55 23.65 -9.17
N LEU A 416 -43.65 23.21 -7.91
CA LEU A 416 -42.49 22.81 -7.13
C LEU A 416 -42.13 21.33 -7.39
N ILE A 417 -40.90 21.11 -7.84
CA ILE A 417 -40.33 19.79 -8.09
C ILE A 417 -39.24 19.53 -7.06
N ASN A 418 -39.41 18.47 -6.27
CA ASN A 418 -38.39 18.01 -5.34
C ASN A 418 -37.63 16.78 -5.90
N ILE A 419 -36.32 16.74 -5.79
CA ILE A 419 -35.50 15.56 -6.10
C ILE A 419 -34.59 15.29 -4.91
N ASP A 420 -34.84 14.16 -4.23
CA ASP A 420 -34.00 13.72 -3.11
C ASP A 420 -32.71 13.09 -3.64
N TYR A 421 -31.60 13.40 -2.99
CA TYR A 421 -30.28 12.88 -3.32
C TYR A 421 -29.53 12.45 -2.07
N GLN A 422 -28.92 11.27 -2.14
CA GLN A 422 -27.96 10.79 -1.17
C GLN A 422 -26.81 10.15 -1.92
N ILE A 423 -25.59 10.60 -1.62
CA ILE A 423 -24.40 10.03 -2.21
C ILE A 423 -24.18 8.59 -1.70
N PRO A 424 -23.77 7.64 -2.57
CA PRO A 424 -23.41 6.31 -2.11
C PRO A 424 -22.22 6.32 -1.14
N SER A 425 -22.29 5.54 -0.07
CA SER A 425 -21.28 5.54 1.00
C SER A 425 -19.86 5.16 0.55
N LYS A 426 -19.72 4.46 -0.59
CA LYS A 426 -18.42 4.13 -1.19
C LYS A 426 -17.63 5.35 -1.69
N TYR A 427 -18.27 6.51 -1.86
CA TYR A 427 -17.63 7.76 -2.25
C TYR A 427 -17.34 8.68 -1.07
N VAL A 428 -17.39 8.14 0.16
CA VAL A 428 -17.18 8.87 1.39
C VAL A 428 -16.06 8.21 2.17
N VAL A 429 -15.10 9.01 2.64
CA VAL A 429 -13.92 8.60 3.37
C VAL A 429 -13.94 9.25 4.76
N GLY A 430 -13.60 8.48 5.78
CA GLY A 430 -13.55 8.92 7.17
C GLY A 430 -13.11 7.78 8.07
N ALA A 431 -12.92 8.05 9.36
CA ALA A 431 -12.63 6.97 10.30
C ALA A 431 -13.85 6.03 10.40
N ASP A 432 -13.61 4.72 10.49
CA ASP A 432 -14.67 3.69 10.55
C ASP A 432 -15.73 4.02 11.63
N PHE A 433 -15.27 4.55 12.77
CA PHE A 433 -16.16 4.98 13.86
C PHE A 433 -17.11 6.11 13.45
N ASP A 434 -16.60 7.14 12.78
CA ASP A 434 -17.41 8.30 12.37
C ASP A 434 -18.38 7.94 11.24
N LEU A 435 -17.98 7.04 10.33
CA LEU A 435 -18.83 6.50 9.27
C LEU A 435 -19.97 5.63 9.83
N GLU A 436 -19.69 4.81 10.85
CA GLU A 436 -20.69 4.03 11.57
C GLU A 436 -21.69 4.93 12.31
N GLU A 437 -21.21 5.97 13.00
CA GLU A 437 -22.04 6.91 13.75
C GLU A 437 -22.94 7.75 12.84
N SER A 438 -22.46 8.09 11.64
CA SER A 438 -23.23 8.82 10.61
C SER A 438 -24.19 7.94 9.82
N GLY A 439 -24.27 6.64 10.11
CA GLY A 439 -25.14 5.69 9.41
C GLY A 439 -24.71 5.37 7.97
N LEU A 440 -23.49 5.74 7.58
CA LEU A 440 -22.92 5.46 6.26
C LEU A 440 -22.35 4.03 6.16
N GLN A 441 -22.01 3.44 7.30
CA GLN A 441 -21.55 2.06 7.41
C GLN A 441 -22.30 1.30 8.52
N PRO A 442 -22.55 -0.02 8.34
CA PRO A 442 -23.17 -0.84 9.37
C PRO A 442 -22.21 -1.08 10.53
N ILE A 443 -22.69 -0.93 11.77
CA ILE A 443 -21.89 -1.20 12.98
C ILE A 443 -21.51 -2.68 13.04
N LYS A 444 -20.22 -2.95 13.07
CA LYS A 444 -19.70 -4.32 13.12
C LYS A 444 -19.17 -4.65 14.52
N TYR A 445 -19.69 -5.74 15.09
CA TYR A 445 -19.29 -6.20 16.42
C TYR A 445 -18.40 -7.43 16.34
N VAL A 446 -17.41 -7.48 17.23
CA VAL A 446 -16.49 -8.60 17.41
C VAL A 446 -16.56 -9.13 18.85
N LEU A 447 -15.89 -10.26 19.11
CA LEU A 447 -15.91 -10.94 20.41
C LEU A 447 -17.33 -11.30 20.89
N GLY A 448 -18.16 -11.81 19.98
CA GLY A 448 -19.53 -12.25 20.29
C GLY A 448 -20.51 -11.12 20.60
N GLY A 449 -20.25 -9.90 20.13
CA GLY A 449 -21.15 -8.74 20.29
C GLY A 449 -20.73 -7.73 21.35
N LEU A 450 -19.63 -7.98 22.07
CA LEU A 450 -19.22 -7.18 23.23
C LEU A 450 -18.48 -5.88 22.87
N VAL A 451 -17.76 -5.87 21.74
CA VAL A 451 -16.90 -4.75 21.35
C VAL A 451 -17.15 -4.38 19.90
N ARG A 452 -17.25 -3.07 19.61
CA ARG A 452 -17.31 -2.55 18.24
C ARG A 452 -15.93 -2.62 17.60
N GLU A 453 -15.87 -3.14 16.38
CA GLU A 453 -14.61 -3.30 15.63
C GLU A 453 -13.92 -1.94 15.41
N SER A 454 -14.70 -0.88 15.18
CA SER A 454 -14.25 0.51 14.99
C SER A 454 -13.53 1.13 16.18
N LYS A 455 -13.69 0.59 17.40
CA LYS A 455 -13.00 1.08 18.61
C LYS A 455 -11.67 0.38 18.89
N LEU A 456 -11.36 -0.68 18.14
CA LEU A 456 -10.12 -1.42 18.33
C LEU A 456 -8.95 -0.68 17.69
N THR A 457 -7.78 -0.73 18.33
CA THR A 457 -6.55 -0.28 17.70
C THR A 457 -6.18 -1.18 16.52
N ASP A 458 -5.37 -0.68 15.59
CA ASP A 458 -5.02 -1.42 14.37
C ASP A 458 -4.42 -2.80 14.64
N TRP A 459 -3.53 -2.89 15.61
CA TRP A 459 -2.95 -4.18 16.00
C TRP A 459 -4.02 -5.10 16.63
N GLN A 460 -4.97 -4.58 17.42
CA GLN A 460 -6.05 -5.41 17.98
C GLN A 460 -6.96 -5.95 16.88
N ARG A 461 -7.24 -5.15 15.84
CA ARG A 461 -7.97 -5.62 14.65
C ARG A 461 -7.22 -6.75 13.95
N ALA A 462 -5.89 -6.67 13.84
CA ALA A 462 -5.08 -7.76 13.28
C ALA A 462 -5.19 -9.06 14.09
N TRP A 463 -5.24 -8.99 15.43
CA TRP A 463 -5.44 -10.17 16.28
C TRP A 463 -6.82 -10.80 16.12
N VAL A 464 -7.88 -9.97 16.09
CA VAL A 464 -9.25 -10.44 15.89
C VAL A 464 -9.41 -11.08 14.50
N GLY A 465 -8.86 -10.44 13.46
CA GLY A 465 -8.85 -10.96 12.09
C GLY A 465 -8.15 -12.32 11.96
N GLN A 466 -7.13 -12.59 12.80
CA GLN A 466 -6.40 -13.85 12.80
C GLN A 466 -6.87 -14.87 13.86
N ALA A 467 -8.03 -14.69 14.48
CA ALA A 467 -8.51 -15.54 15.57
C ALA A 467 -8.51 -17.05 15.24
N PHE A 468 -8.89 -17.42 14.01
CA PHE A 468 -8.85 -18.83 13.57
C PHE A 468 -7.42 -19.38 13.51
N ASN A 469 -6.48 -18.63 12.92
CA ASN A 469 -5.08 -19.05 12.85
C ASN A 469 -4.44 -19.14 14.24
N ILE A 470 -4.78 -18.22 15.14
CA ILE A 470 -4.36 -18.25 16.55
C ILE A 470 -4.87 -19.54 17.22
N PHE A 471 -6.14 -19.88 17.04
CA PHE A 471 -6.70 -21.12 17.60
C PHE A 471 -5.96 -22.38 17.10
N VAL A 472 -5.72 -22.48 15.79
CA VAL A 472 -4.98 -23.61 15.21
C VAL A 472 -3.54 -23.65 15.71
N LEU A 473 -2.87 -22.50 15.84
CA LEU A 473 -1.51 -22.41 16.40
C LEU A 473 -1.48 -22.90 17.84
N VAL A 474 -2.38 -22.41 18.70
CA VAL A 474 -2.44 -22.81 20.11
C VAL A 474 -2.69 -24.32 20.23
N MET A 475 -3.58 -24.88 19.40
CA MET A 475 -3.81 -26.33 19.35
C MET A 475 -2.53 -27.09 18.98
N LEU A 476 -1.80 -26.64 17.95
CA LEU A 476 -0.52 -27.23 17.55
C LEU A 476 0.52 -27.18 18.69
N LEU A 477 0.63 -26.04 19.39
CA LEU A 477 1.55 -25.87 20.53
C LEU A 477 1.19 -26.80 21.70
N VAL A 478 -0.11 -26.97 21.98
CA VAL A 478 -0.60 -27.93 22.99
C VAL A 478 -0.25 -29.36 22.59
N VAL A 479 -0.45 -29.74 21.32
CA VAL A 479 -0.10 -31.08 20.81
C VAL A 479 1.40 -31.34 20.94
N VAL A 480 2.25 -30.41 20.51
CA VAL A 480 3.71 -30.55 20.62
C VAL A 480 4.14 -30.67 22.09
N SER A 481 3.58 -29.83 22.97
CA SER A 481 3.83 -29.91 24.42
C SER A 481 3.43 -31.27 24.99
N ALA A 482 2.25 -31.78 24.63
CA ALA A 482 1.76 -33.08 25.06
C ALA A 482 2.69 -34.21 24.59
N VAL A 483 3.16 -34.19 23.34
CA VAL A 483 4.13 -35.19 22.82
C VAL A 483 5.42 -35.21 23.64
N LEU A 484 5.93 -34.04 24.04
CA LEU A 484 7.17 -33.94 24.83
C LEU A 484 7.00 -34.40 26.29
N VAL A 485 5.83 -34.14 26.89
CA VAL A 485 5.45 -34.61 28.23
C VAL A 485 5.26 -36.13 28.24
N PHE A 486 4.47 -36.66 27.30
CA PHE A 486 4.15 -38.08 27.19
C PHE A 486 5.16 -38.88 26.35
N LYS A 487 6.36 -38.35 26.14
CA LYS A 487 7.41 -38.97 25.31
C LYS A 487 7.67 -40.43 25.65
N HIS A 488 7.65 -40.81 26.93
CA HIS A 488 7.95 -42.16 27.41
C HIS A 488 6.95 -43.23 26.89
N VAL A 489 5.69 -42.86 26.66
CA VAL A 489 4.68 -43.75 26.06
C VAL A 489 4.87 -43.83 24.55
N ILE A 490 5.12 -42.69 23.92
CA ILE A 490 5.18 -42.55 22.46
C ILE A 490 6.42 -43.25 21.90
N VAL A 491 7.60 -43.01 22.48
CA VAL A 491 8.89 -43.55 21.96
C VAL A 491 9.00 -45.07 22.09
N ARG A 492 8.26 -45.69 23.01
CA ARG A 492 8.22 -47.15 23.18
C ARG A 492 7.60 -47.85 21.96
N ARG A 493 6.73 -47.15 21.21
CA ARG A 493 6.12 -47.64 19.97
C ARG A 493 6.76 -46.92 18.78
N ARG A 494 7.82 -47.49 18.23
CA ARG A 494 8.62 -46.89 17.14
C ARG A 494 7.80 -46.39 15.94
N GLN A 495 6.83 -47.18 15.48
CA GLN A 495 5.98 -46.78 14.34
C GLN A 495 5.08 -45.61 14.70
N LEU A 496 4.47 -45.62 15.90
CA LEU A 496 3.63 -44.52 16.37
C LEU A 496 4.43 -43.21 16.44
N TYR A 497 5.62 -43.24 17.06
CA TYR A 497 6.51 -42.08 17.11
C TYR A 497 6.86 -41.55 15.71
N ARG A 498 7.21 -42.44 14.77
CA ARG A 498 7.54 -42.04 13.39
C ARG A 498 6.38 -41.32 12.72
N TRP A 499 5.16 -41.87 12.81
CA TRP A 499 3.97 -41.25 12.25
C TRP A 499 3.67 -39.90 12.89
N VAL A 500 3.65 -39.84 14.23
CA VAL A 500 3.40 -38.58 14.97
C VAL A 500 4.41 -37.49 14.59
N ARG A 501 5.70 -37.84 14.54
CA ARG A 501 6.78 -36.91 14.16
C ARG A 501 6.56 -36.40 12.74
N LEU A 502 6.37 -37.29 11.78
CA LEU A 502 6.16 -36.92 10.38
C LEU A 502 4.92 -36.05 10.18
N SER A 503 3.82 -36.37 10.85
CA SER A 503 2.59 -35.58 10.77
C SER A 503 2.79 -34.16 11.32
N ILE A 504 3.44 -34.01 12.48
CA ILE A 504 3.71 -32.69 13.06
C ILE A 504 4.63 -31.87 12.14
N LEU A 505 5.72 -32.46 11.64
CA LEU A 505 6.62 -31.77 10.73
C LEU A 505 5.94 -31.35 9.43
N ALA A 506 5.03 -32.17 8.89
CA ALA A 506 4.26 -31.83 7.71
C ALA A 506 3.30 -30.65 7.97
N VAL A 507 2.57 -30.66 9.09
CA VAL A 507 1.68 -29.55 9.48
C VAL A 507 2.48 -28.26 9.70
N VAL A 508 3.63 -28.35 10.36
CA VAL A 508 4.50 -27.20 10.61
C VAL A 508 5.08 -26.63 9.31
N LEU A 509 5.49 -27.47 8.36
CA LEU A 509 5.97 -26.99 7.07
C LEU A 509 4.85 -26.35 6.23
N VAL A 510 3.75 -27.08 6.04
CA VAL A 510 2.69 -26.69 5.11
C VAL A 510 1.84 -25.57 5.69
N TRP A 511 1.28 -25.78 6.88
CA TRP A 511 0.36 -24.82 7.48
C TRP A 511 1.11 -23.67 8.15
N LEU A 512 1.98 -23.96 9.13
CA LEU A 512 2.66 -22.88 9.86
C LEU A 512 3.65 -22.10 8.98
N GLY A 513 4.36 -22.80 8.10
CA GLY A 513 5.30 -22.22 7.14
C GLY A 513 4.63 -21.56 5.93
N TRP A 514 4.12 -22.35 4.97
CA TRP A 514 3.67 -21.82 3.68
C TRP A 514 2.28 -21.15 3.69
N ILE A 515 1.36 -21.57 4.55
CA ILE A 515 0.01 -20.97 4.61
C ILE A 515 0.03 -19.74 5.53
N ALA A 516 0.51 -19.90 6.76
CA ALA A 516 0.47 -18.85 7.77
C ALA A 516 1.69 -17.90 7.72
N GLY A 517 2.79 -18.28 7.07
CA GLY A 517 4.00 -17.44 6.96
C GLY A 517 4.75 -17.24 8.29
N ALA A 518 4.40 -17.99 9.35
CA ALA A 518 4.89 -17.76 10.70
C ALA A 518 6.21 -18.50 10.93
N GLN A 519 7.32 -17.80 10.70
CA GLN A 519 8.68 -18.32 10.83
C GLN A 519 9.52 -17.36 11.67
N LEU A 520 10.02 -17.82 12.82
CA LEU A 520 10.97 -17.04 13.60
C LEU A 520 12.31 -16.94 12.86
N SER A 521 12.94 -15.78 12.99
CA SER A 521 14.19 -15.38 12.34
C SER A 521 15.06 -14.55 13.29
N ILE A 522 16.31 -14.32 12.93
CA ILE A 522 17.21 -13.42 13.67
C ILE A 522 16.68 -11.98 13.70
N VAL A 523 15.97 -11.56 12.66
CA VAL A 523 15.34 -10.23 12.57
C VAL A 523 14.35 -10.03 13.72
N ASN A 524 13.57 -11.05 14.06
CA ASN A 524 12.67 -11.00 15.21
C ASN A 524 13.44 -10.76 16.50
N VAL A 525 14.53 -11.50 16.75
CA VAL A 525 15.37 -11.31 17.94
C VAL A 525 15.86 -9.86 18.04
N PHE A 526 16.33 -9.29 16.91
CA PHE A 526 16.76 -7.89 16.87
C PHE A 526 15.60 -6.91 17.09
N ALA A 527 14.41 -7.18 16.54
CA ALA A 527 13.24 -6.32 16.72
C ALA A 527 12.77 -6.29 18.18
N TYR A 528 12.68 -7.45 18.85
CA TYR A 528 12.36 -7.51 20.29
C TYR A 528 13.46 -6.88 21.16
N ALA A 529 14.73 -7.09 20.82
CA ALA A 529 15.84 -6.45 21.55
C ALA A 529 15.77 -4.90 21.44
N GLN A 530 15.37 -4.38 20.28
CA GLN A 530 15.19 -2.94 20.07
C GLN A 530 13.96 -2.39 20.81
N ALA A 531 12.86 -3.13 20.85
CA ALA A 531 11.69 -2.74 21.63
C ALA A 531 12.00 -2.67 23.14
N ILE A 532 12.76 -3.64 23.66
CA ILE A 532 13.25 -3.61 25.06
C ILE A 532 14.20 -2.43 25.30
N ALA A 533 15.02 -2.08 24.31
CA ALA A 533 15.91 -0.91 24.36
C ALA A 533 15.20 0.43 24.17
N GLY A 534 13.87 0.44 24.01
CA GLY A 534 13.07 1.66 23.81
C GLY A 534 13.20 2.32 22.43
N ARG A 535 13.79 1.61 21.44
CA ARG A 535 14.02 2.14 20.08
C ARG A 535 12.91 1.78 19.09
N LEU A 536 12.03 0.85 19.46
CA LEU A 536 10.92 0.38 18.63
C LEU A 536 9.67 0.32 19.50
N GLU A 537 8.54 0.80 18.99
CA GLU A 537 7.27 0.71 19.69
C GLU A 537 6.76 -0.75 19.74
N TRP A 538 6.19 -1.13 20.88
CA TRP A 538 5.59 -2.46 21.07
C TRP A 538 4.39 -2.70 20.15
N SER A 539 3.67 -1.64 19.77
CA SER A 539 2.55 -1.65 18.83
C SER A 539 2.94 -2.32 17.50
N THR A 540 4.12 -1.98 16.96
CA THR A 540 4.64 -2.51 15.68
C THR A 540 4.85 -4.02 15.72
N LEU A 541 5.32 -4.56 16.85
CA LEU A 541 5.54 -6.00 17.02
C LEU A 541 4.23 -6.79 17.14
N LEU A 542 3.18 -6.14 17.66
CA LEU A 542 1.89 -6.78 17.89
C LEU A 542 1.06 -7.01 16.61
N PHE A 543 1.46 -6.45 15.46
CA PHE A 543 0.77 -6.68 14.19
C PHE A 543 0.90 -8.12 13.66
N GLU A 544 1.89 -8.89 14.15
CA GLU A 544 2.12 -10.28 13.74
C GLU A 544 1.75 -11.28 14.86
N PRO A 545 0.45 -11.55 15.10
CA PRO A 545 -0.02 -12.27 16.28
C PRO A 545 0.57 -13.68 16.43
N LEU A 546 0.72 -14.40 15.32
CA LEU A 546 1.27 -15.76 15.33
C LEU A 546 2.74 -15.78 15.75
N ILE A 547 3.53 -14.80 15.29
CA ILE A 547 4.94 -14.69 15.64
C ILE A 547 5.09 -14.29 17.10
N VAL A 548 4.28 -13.36 17.60
CA VAL A 548 4.26 -13.01 19.04
C VAL A 548 4.00 -14.25 19.90
N ILE A 549 2.97 -15.04 19.59
CA ILE A 549 2.64 -16.27 20.33
C ILE A 549 3.81 -17.27 20.26
N LEU A 550 4.40 -17.46 19.07
CA LEU A 550 5.55 -18.35 18.89
C LEU A 550 6.79 -17.87 19.66
N VAL A 551 7.07 -16.57 19.72
CA VAL A 551 8.18 -16.00 20.50
C VAL A 551 7.97 -16.24 21.98
N VAL A 552 6.78 -15.95 22.51
CA VAL A 552 6.45 -16.18 23.92
C VAL A 552 6.59 -17.66 24.27
N TYR A 553 6.01 -18.55 23.45
CA TYR A 553 6.12 -19.99 23.65
C TYR A 553 7.59 -20.47 23.55
N THR A 554 8.34 -19.97 22.57
CA THR A 554 9.76 -20.33 22.39
C THR A 554 10.60 -19.86 23.57
N ALA A 555 10.39 -18.64 24.07
CA ALA A 555 11.08 -18.12 25.25
C ALA A 555 10.80 -18.98 26.49
N LEU A 556 9.52 -19.31 26.75
CA LEU A 556 9.13 -20.18 27.87
C LEU A 556 9.74 -21.58 27.74
N SER A 557 9.61 -22.21 26.57
CA SER A 557 10.15 -23.55 26.31
C SER A 557 11.69 -23.59 26.37
N LEU A 558 12.36 -22.51 25.99
CA LEU A 558 13.82 -22.39 26.02
C LEU A 558 14.35 -22.41 27.46
N ILE A 559 13.68 -21.69 28.39
CA ILE A 559 14.06 -21.68 29.81
C ILE A 559 13.83 -23.06 30.45
N LEU A 560 12.74 -23.73 30.07
CA LEU A 560 12.38 -25.03 30.67
C LEU A 560 13.23 -26.18 30.12
N LEU A 561 13.33 -26.29 28.79
CA LEU A 561 13.78 -27.49 28.08
C LEU A 561 14.95 -27.22 27.12
N GLY A 562 15.32 -25.95 26.89
CA GLY A 562 16.32 -25.53 25.89
C GLY A 562 15.74 -25.35 24.48
N ARG A 563 16.61 -25.12 23.49
CA ARG A 563 16.21 -24.77 22.11
C ARG A 563 15.48 -25.87 21.33
N GLY A 564 15.51 -27.12 21.82
CA GLY A 564 15.08 -28.30 21.07
C GLY A 564 13.60 -28.31 20.71
N VAL A 565 12.74 -27.68 21.52
CA VAL A 565 11.31 -27.60 21.26
C VAL A 565 11.04 -26.83 19.97
N PHE A 566 11.58 -25.62 19.85
CA PHE A 566 11.36 -24.80 18.65
C PHE A 566 12.12 -25.36 17.44
N CYS A 567 13.45 -25.49 17.53
CA CYS A 567 14.28 -25.87 16.39
C CYS A 567 13.96 -27.29 15.87
N GLY A 568 13.48 -28.18 16.74
CA GLY A 568 13.17 -29.56 16.39
C GLY A 568 11.74 -29.81 15.93
N TRP A 569 10.75 -29.15 16.54
CA TRP A 569 9.33 -29.47 16.32
C TRP A 569 8.53 -28.35 15.67
N LEU A 570 8.88 -27.07 15.89
CA LEU A 570 8.05 -25.94 15.47
C LEU A 570 8.65 -25.11 14.33
N CYS A 571 9.95 -25.22 14.05
CA CYS A 571 10.60 -24.46 12.98
C CYS A 571 10.23 -25.03 11.59
N PRO A 572 9.49 -24.29 10.73
CA PRO A 572 9.15 -24.72 9.37
C PRO A 572 10.37 -25.08 8.51
N PHE A 573 11.42 -24.25 8.49
CA PHE A 573 12.62 -24.53 7.71
C PHE A 573 13.40 -25.76 8.23
N GLY A 574 13.37 -26.01 9.54
CA GLY A 574 13.94 -27.22 10.14
C GLY A 574 13.16 -28.46 9.74
N ALA A 575 11.82 -28.38 9.76
CA ALA A 575 10.94 -29.43 9.29
C ALA A 575 11.14 -29.74 7.81
N PHE A 576 11.36 -28.71 6.98
CA PHE A 576 11.64 -28.87 5.56
C PHE A 576 12.90 -29.71 5.32
N GLN A 577 14.02 -29.33 5.95
CA GLN A 577 15.28 -30.08 5.81
C GLN A 577 15.18 -31.53 6.29
N GLU A 578 14.43 -31.78 7.36
CA GLU A 578 14.26 -33.12 7.90
C GLU A 578 13.38 -34.00 7.01
N LEU A 579 12.24 -33.47 6.54
CA LEU A 579 11.37 -34.17 5.58
C LEU A 579 12.10 -34.45 4.27
N LEU A 580 12.90 -33.49 3.81
CA LEU A 580 13.71 -33.61 2.60
C LEU A 580 14.79 -34.70 2.75
N SER A 581 15.47 -34.77 3.90
CA SER A 581 16.44 -35.83 4.20
C SER A 581 15.77 -37.21 4.33
N GLN A 582 14.56 -37.29 4.89
CA GLN A 582 13.79 -38.54 4.92
C GLN A 582 13.39 -39.01 3.52
N LEU A 583 12.98 -38.09 2.66
CA LEU A 583 12.71 -38.37 1.24
C LEU A 583 14.00 -38.79 0.51
N ALA A 584 15.14 -38.16 0.80
CA ALA A 584 16.44 -38.53 0.25
C ALA A 584 16.85 -39.96 0.64
N ARG A 585 16.65 -40.34 1.91
CA ARG A 585 16.87 -41.71 2.39
C ARG A 585 15.96 -42.72 1.70
N PHE A 586 14.69 -42.36 1.50
CA PHE A 586 13.75 -43.17 0.74
C PHE A 586 14.20 -43.36 -0.71
N ALA A 587 14.71 -42.30 -1.34
CA ALA A 587 15.32 -42.31 -2.67
C ALA A 587 16.74 -42.90 -2.73
N ARG A 588 17.27 -43.43 -1.61
CA ARG A 588 18.62 -44.02 -1.47
C ARG A 588 19.77 -43.08 -1.83
N VAL A 589 19.61 -41.77 -1.61
CA VAL A 589 20.69 -40.78 -1.71
C VAL A 589 21.71 -41.04 -0.59
N PRO A 590 23.03 -41.04 -0.88
CA PRO A 590 24.05 -41.27 0.14
C PRO A 590 23.99 -40.18 1.21
N GLN A 591 23.93 -40.60 2.48
CA GLN A 591 23.96 -39.70 3.63
C GLN A 591 25.41 -39.54 4.10
N LEU A 592 25.92 -38.32 4.07
CA LEU A 592 27.28 -37.97 4.48
C LEU A 592 27.27 -37.56 5.96
N THR A 593 27.99 -38.30 6.80
CA THR A 593 28.19 -37.94 8.21
C THR A 593 29.66 -37.58 8.43
N PRO A 594 30.00 -36.31 8.73
CA PRO A 594 31.38 -35.92 9.00
C PRO A 594 31.93 -36.61 10.26
N SER A 595 33.25 -36.60 10.43
CA SER A 595 33.87 -37.03 11.69
C SER A 595 33.43 -36.12 12.83
N PHE A 596 33.36 -36.67 14.06
CA PHE A 596 32.86 -35.94 15.23
C PHE A 596 33.63 -34.64 15.49
N THR A 597 34.96 -34.66 15.39
CA THR A 597 35.82 -33.50 15.62
C THR A 597 35.63 -32.39 14.58
N LEU A 598 35.51 -32.76 13.30
CA LEU A 598 35.23 -31.80 12.23
C LEU A 598 33.85 -31.15 12.45
N ASN A 599 32.87 -31.97 12.80
CA ASN A 599 31.53 -31.48 13.07
C ASN A 599 31.49 -30.52 14.27
N GLU A 600 32.15 -30.87 15.37
CA GLU A 600 32.21 -30.04 16.56
C GLU A 600 32.85 -28.68 16.26
N GLY A 601 33.93 -28.66 15.46
CA GLY A 601 34.54 -27.41 14.99
C GLY A 601 33.59 -26.60 14.10
N LEU A 602 32.86 -27.24 13.19
CA LEU A 602 31.93 -26.55 12.29
C LEU A 602 30.71 -25.95 13.02
N TRP A 603 30.33 -26.44 14.20
CA TRP A 603 29.30 -25.79 15.01
C TRP A 603 29.68 -24.37 15.44
N ALA A 604 30.98 -24.03 15.52
CA ALA A 604 31.44 -22.69 15.85
C ALA A 604 31.00 -21.64 14.81
N VAL A 605 30.84 -22.05 13.53
CA VAL A 605 30.53 -21.16 12.41
C VAL A 605 29.25 -20.37 12.65
N LYS A 606 28.17 -21.00 13.13
CA LYS A 606 26.91 -20.28 13.40
C LYS A 606 27.07 -19.19 14.47
N TYR A 607 27.94 -19.40 15.46
CA TYR A 607 28.21 -18.39 16.49
C TYR A 607 29.02 -17.23 15.92
N LEU A 608 29.99 -17.51 15.04
CA LEU A 608 30.71 -16.47 14.30
C LEU A 608 29.78 -15.66 13.40
N VAL A 609 28.81 -16.29 12.73
CA VAL A 609 27.79 -15.59 11.94
C VAL A 609 26.97 -14.66 12.83
N VAL A 610 26.49 -15.10 14.00
CA VAL A 610 25.75 -14.24 14.95
C VAL A 610 26.59 -13.06 15.40
N ILE A 611 27.85 -13.29 15.81
CA ILE A 611 28.76 -12.23 16.24
C ILE A 611 29.01 -11.25 15.10
N GLY A 612 29.23 -11.75 13.87
CA GLY A 612 29.40 -10.92 12.68
C GLY A 612 28.18 -10.05 12.39
N LEU A 613 26.97 -10.63 12.42
CA LEU A 613 25.73 -9.89 12.21
C LEU A 613 25.50 -8.83 13.29
N ALA A 614 25.75 -9.17 14.56
CA ALA A 614 25.65 -8.21 15.66
C ALA A 614 26.69 -7.09 15.53
N ALA A 615 27.94 -7.42 15.16
CA ALA A 615 29.00 -6.44 14.95
C ALA A 615 28.67 -5.50 13.79
N VAL A 616 28.20 -6.03 12.65
CA VAL A 616 27.77 -5.21 11.50
C VAL A 616 26.64 -4.26 11.89
N SER A 617 25.63 -4.79 12.59
CA SER A 617 24.47 -4.01 13.02
C SER A 617 24.83 -2.90 14.00
N VAL A 618 25.76 -3.15 14.93
CA VAL A 618 26.14 -2.19 15.98
C VAL A 618 27.20 -1.19 15.51
N LEU A 619 28.18 -1.61 14.71
CA LEU A 619 29.37 -0.82 14.40
C LEU A 619 29.29 -0.04 13.07
N TRP A 620 28.48 -0.47 12.09
CA TRP A 620 28.40 0.18 10.77
C TRP A 620 27.04 0.85 10.53
N SER A 621 25.98 0.05 10.33
CA SER A 621 24.63 0.59 10.15
C SER A 621 23.57 -0.50 10.34
N MET A 622 22.36 -0.09 10.72
CA MET A 622 21.23 -1.00 10.91
C MET A 622 20.76 -1.64 9.60
N GLU A 623 20.81 -0.88 8.51
CA GLU A 623 20.39 -1.34 7.18
C GLU A 623 21.29 -2.46 6.66
N LEU A 624 22.61 -2.36 6.86
CA LEU A 624 23.56 -3.42 6.53
C LEU A 624 23.36 -4.66 7.41
N GLY A 625 22.96 -4.48 8.67
CA GLY A 625 22.57 -5.58 9.56
C GLY A 625 21.35 -6.35 9.06
N LEU A 626 20.33 -5.64 8.57
CA LEU A 626 19.12 -6.21 7.97
C LEU A 626 19.44 -6.93 6.65
N LEU A 627 20.29 -6.36 5.81
CA LEU A 627 20.75 -7.01 4.58
C LEU A 627 21.60 -8.25 4.88
N GLY A 628 22.40 -8.22 5.95
CA GLY A 628 23.15 -9.38 6.44
C GLY A 628 22.26 -10.49 7.00
N ALA A 629 21.09 -10.16 7.55
CA ALA A 629 20.13 -11.16 8.04
C ALA A 629 19.58 -12.08 6.92
N GLU A 630 19.79 -11.73 5.66
CA GLU A 630 19.46 -12.57 4.49
C GLU A 630 20.29 -13.86 4.38
N VAL A 631 21.31 -14.03 5.23
CA VAL A 631 21.95 -15.33 5.48
C VAL A 631 20.91 -16.40 5.87
N GLU A 632 19.78 -16.00 6.48
CA GLU A 632 18.67 -16.91 6.73
C GLU A 632 17.79 -17.08 5.49
N PRO A 633 17.74 -18.26 4.86
CA PRO A 633 16.90 -18.52 3.68
C PRO A 633 15.41 -18.60 4.02
N PHE A 634 15.00 -18.21 5.22
CA PHE A 634 13.64 -18.36 5.76
C PHE A 634 12.62 -17.56 4.96
N LYS A 635 12.92 -16.28 4.70
CA LYS A 635 12.05 -15.40 3.90
C LYS A 635 11.86 -15.97 2.49
N THR A 636 12.92 -16.47 1.87
CA THR A 636 12.89 -17.01 0.52
C THR A 636 12.19 -18.37 0.44
N ALA A 637 12.55 -19.33 1.30
CA ALA A 637 12.07 -20.71 1.20
C ALA A 637 10.71 -20.96 1.85
N ILE A 638 10.34 -20.17 2.87
CA ILE A 638 9.11 -20.35 3.65
C ILE A 638 8.11 -19.23 3.35
N THR A 639 8.44 -17.98 3.70
CA THR A 639 7.47 -16.87 3.61
C THR A 639 7.08 -16.53 2.17
N LEU A 640 8.06 -16.43 1.27
CA LEU A 640 7.86 -16.03 -0.14
C LEU A 640 7.84 -17.21 -1.12
N LYS A 641 7.95 -18.46 -0.65
CA LYS A 641 7.79 -19.66 -1.52
C LYS A 641 8.64 -19.64 -2.81
N PHE A 642 9.86 -19.12 -2.73
CA PHE A 642 10.79 -18.92 -3.86
C PHE A 642 10.40 -17.84 -4.88
N GLU A 643 9.38 -17.02 -4.61
CA GLU A 643 9.01 -15.83 -5.38
C GLU A 643 9.91 -14.64 -5.01
N ARG A 644 11.19 -14.74 -5.36
CA ARG A 644 12.21 -13.73 -5.04
C ARG A 644 13.26 -13.63 -6.14
N PRO A 645 13.99 -12.50 -6.31
CA PRO A 645 15.09 -12.43 -7.27
C PRO A 645 16.01 -13.64 -7.21
N TRP A 646 16.41 -14.11 -8.39
CA TRP A 646 17.07 -15.40 -8.59
C TRP A 646 18.28 -15.68 -7.69
N PRO A 647 19.14 -14.71 -7.28
CA PRO A 647 20.29 -15.02 -6.42
C PRO A 647 19.87 -15.61 -5.06
N TYR A 648 18.80 -15.07 -4.47
CA TYR A 648 18.29 -15.53 -3.18
C TYR A 648 17.64 -16.91 -3.29
N ALA A 649 16.90 -17.15 -4.38
CA ALA A 649 16.28 -18.45 -4.64
C ALA A 649 17.35 -19.54 -4.87
N VAL A 650 18.37 -19.25 -5.68
CA VAL A 650 19.50 -20.16 -5.93
C VAL A 650 20.25 -20.47 -4.63
N TYR A 651 20.52 -19.47 -3.80
CA TYR A 651 21.15 -19.68 -2.49
C TYR A 651 20.34 -20.63 -1.60
N ALA A 652 19.03 -20.39 -1.46
CA ALA A 652 18.15 -21.23 -0.65
C ALA A 652 18.06 -22.67 -1.20
N ILE A 653 17.95 -22.83 -2.52
CA ILE A 653 17.91 -24.15 -3.18
C ILE A 653 19.23 -24.89 -2.95
N LEU A 654 20.38 -24.21 -3.10
CA LEU A 654 21.69 -24.81 -2.87
C LEU A 654 21.80 -25.37 -1.44
N LEU A 655 21.38 -24.61 -0.44
CA LEU A 655 21.36 -25.07 0.95
C LEU A 655 20.47 -26.31 1.16
N LEU A 656 19.30 -26.35 0.51
CA LEU A 656 18.40 -27.50 0.57
C LEU A 656 18.97 -28.73 -0.15
N VAL A 657 19.65 -28.52 -1.28
CA VAL A 657 20.35 -29.59 -2.03
C VAL A 657 21.46 -30.19 -1.19
N VAL A 658 22.26 -29.37 -0.51
CA VAL A 658 23.26 -29.86 0.45
C VAL A 658 22.57 -30.63 1.60
N GLY A 659 21.40 -30.15 2.03
CA GLY A 659 20.53 -30.80 3.01
C GLY A 659 20.05 -32.22 2.64
N LEU A 660 20.03 -32.58 1.35
CA LEU A 660 19.71 -33.95 0.90
C LEU A 660 20.80 -34.95 1.29
N PHE A 661 22.05 -34.51 1.30
CA PHE A 661 23.22 -35.34 1.63
C PHE A 661 23.57 -35.27 3.12
N MET A 662 23.36 -34.12 3.75
CA MET A 662 23.62 -33.88 5.17
C MET A 662 22.36 -33.37 5.86
N GLU A 663 21.77 -34.21 6.72
CA GLU A 663 20.55 -33.84 7.43
C GLU A 663 20.71 -32.54 8.22
N ARG A 664 19.79 -31.59 8.01
CA ARG A 664 19.73 -30.29 8.71
C ARG A 664 21.01 -29.45 8.60
N PHE A 665 21.73 -29.52 7.47
CA PHE A 665 22.99 -28.81 7.22
C PHE A 665 22.97 -27.33 7.65
N PHE A 666 21.98 -26.55 7.20
CA PHE A 666 21.91 -25.13 7.51
C PHE A 666 21.68 -24.87 9.01
N CYS A 667 20.71 -25.60 9.60
CA CYS A 667 20.39 -25.47 11.03
C CYS A 667 21.54 -25.88 11.95
N ARG A 668 22.44 -26.73 11.46
CA ARG A 668 23.60 -27.26 12.18
C ARG A 668 24.79 -26.29 12.16
N PHE A 669 25.04 -25.62 11.04
CA PHE A 669 26.30 -24.88 10.83
C PHE A 669 26.16 -23.39 10.54
N LEU A 670 25.07 -22.92 9.91
CA LEU A 670 24.95 -21.52 9.46
C LEU A 670 23.85 -20.72 10.16
N CYS A 671 22.83 -21.38 10.73
CA CYS A 671 21.63 -20.72 11.24
C CYS A 671 21.93 -19.77 12.43
N PRO A 672 21.82 -18.43 12.25
CA PRO A 672 22.13 -17.47 13.30
C PRO A 672 21.07 -17.49 14.42
N LEU A 673 19.77 -17.57 14.09
CA LEU A 673 18.74 -17.79 15.11
C LEU A 673 19.03 -19.04 15.96
N GLY A 674 19.45 -20.13 15.31
CA GLY A 674 19.82 -21.37 15.98
C GLY A 674 21.04 -21.25 16.89
N GLY A 675 21.97 -20.34 16.56
CA GLY A 675 23.12 -19.97 17.39
C GLY A 675 22.71 -19.20 18.64
N VAL A 676 21.85 -18.17 18.49
CA VAL A 676 21.30 -17.41 19.62
C VAL A 676 20.53 -18.32 20.58
N LEU A 677 19.63 -19.15 20.05
CA LEU A 677 18.85 -20.07 20.89
C LEU A 677 19.72 -21.15 21.55
N ALA A 678 20.81 -21.59 20.90
CA ALA A 678 21.77 -22.53 21.50
C ALA A 678 22.54 -21.89 22.65
N PHE A 679 22.94 -20.62 22.52
CA PHE A 679 23.59 -19.86 23.58
C PHE A 679 22.67 -19.68 24.78
N LEU A 680 21.44 -19.20 24.55
CA LEU A 680 20.45 -18.99 25.62
C LEU A 680 20.01 -20.33 26.26
N GLY A 681 19.93 -21.41 25.48
CA GLY A 681 19.58 -22.75 25.95
C GLY A 681 20.57 -23.38 26.95
N ARG A 682 21.71 -22.74 27.20
CA ARG A 682 22.66 -23.13 28.27
C ARG A 682 22.06 -22.93 29.67
N PHE A 683 21.12 -22.00 29.83
CA PHE A 683 20.48 -21.66 31.11
C PHE A 683 19.21 -22.49 31.41
N ARG A 684 19.01 -23.61 30.72
CA ARG A 684 17.84 -24.48 30.91
C ARG A 684 17.77 -25.04 32.33
N LEU A 685 16.54 -25.21 32.84
CA LEU A 685 16.28 -25.76 34.17
C LEU A 685 16.25 -27.29 34.22
N PHE A 686 15.78 -27.96 33.15
CA PHE A 686 15.55 -29.41 33.18
C PHE A 686 16.32 -30.19 32.10
N GLN A 687 16.79 -31.39 32.45
CA GLN A 687 17.38 -32.36 31.52
C GLN A 687 16.57 -33.68 31.54
N TRP A 688 15.74 -33.89 30.53
CA TRP A 688 14.73 -34.96 30.53
C TRP A 688 15.05 -36.15 29.59
N LEU A 689 16.24 -36.18 28.97
CA LEU A 689 16.65 -37.30 28.12
C LEU A 689 17.38 -38.35 28.97
N LYS A 690 16.86 -39.59 28.97
CA LYS A 690 17.44 -40.67 29.77
C LYS A 690 18.63 -41.30 29.05
N ARG A 691 19.64 -41.71 29.83
CA ARG A 691 20.80 -42.49 29.40
C ARG A 691 21.04 -43.63 30.38
N ARG A 692 21.68 -44.71 29.91
CA ARG A 692 22.13 -45.80 30.77
C ARG A 692 23.64 -45.66 31.02
N PRO A 693 24.19 -46.22 32.10
CA PRO A 693 25.63 -46.18 32.36
C PRO A 693 26.48 -46.81 31.25
N GLU A 694 25.95 -47.81 30.52
CA GLU A 694 26.67 -48.50 29.44
C GLU A 694 26.68 -47.74 28.11
N CYS A 695 26.03 -46.56 28.06
CA CYS A 695 26.02 -45.71 26.89
C CYS A 695 27.32 -44.90 26.78
N GLY A 696 28.02 -44.99 25.64
CA GLY A 696 29.35 -44.39 25.43
C GLY A 696 30.50 -45.37 25.66
N ALA A 697 30.31 -46.36 26.54
CA ALA A 697 31.21 -47.50 26.67
C ALA A 697 30.46 -48.70 27.29
N PRO A 698 30.28 -49.84 26.59
CA PRO A 698 30.70 -50.15 25.21
C PRO A 698 29.65 -49.80 24.12
N CYS A 699 28.50 -49.19 24.45
CA CYS A 699 27.42 -48.97 23.49
C CYS A 699 27.49 -47.60 22.77
N HIS A 700 27.61 -47.62 21.43
CA HIS A 700 27.67 -46.42 20.58
C HIS A 700 26.43 -46.22 19.66
N ILE A 701 25.34 -46.96 19.87
CA ILE A 701 24.19 -46.92 18.93
C ILE A 701 23.53 -45.54 18.86
N CYS A 702 23.30 -44.90 20.02
CA CYS A 702 22.64 -43.59 20.02
C CYS A 702 23.53 -42.49 19.45
N GLU A 703 24.86 -42.61 19.56
CA GLU A 703 25.83 -41.71 18.94
C GLU A 703 25.67 -41.75 17.42
N VAL A 704 25.71 -42.95 16.84
CA VAL A 704 25.55 -43.17 15.39
C VAL A 704 24.14 -42.80 14.90
N SER A 705 23.11 -43.04 15.71
CA SER A 705 21.73 -42.72 15.33
C SER A 705 21.37 -41.24 15.48
N CYS A 706 22.24 -40.41 16.07
CA CYS A 706 21.96 -38.98 16.25
C CYS A 706 22.23 -38.21 14.93
N PRO A 707 21.20 -37.66 14.25
CA PRO A 707 21.39 -37.06 12.92
C PRO A 707 22.31 -35.82 12.92
N VAL A 708 22.34 -35.08 14.02
CA VAL A 708 23.21 -33.90 14.19
C VAL A 708 24.49 -34.18 14.97
N GLN A 709 24.75 -35.44 15.36
CA GLN A 709 25.90 -35.84 16.18
C GLN A 709 26.05 -35.02 17.48
N ALA A 710 24.93 -34.73 18.16
CA ALA A 710 24.93 -34.02 19.45
C ALA A 710 25.27 -34.93 20.66
N ILE A 711 25.57 -36.21 20.42
CA ILE A 711 25.97 -37.17 21.45
C ILE A 711 27.46 -37.42 21.26
N GLU A 712 28.24 -37.17 22.30
CA GLU A 712 29.69 -37.40 22.29
C GLU A 712 30.02 -38.90 22.28
N PRO A 713 31.22 -39.30 21.83
CA PRO A 713 31.69 -40.68 21.96
C PRO A 713 31.70 -41.20 23.41
N SER A 714 31.84 -40.29 24.38
CA SER A 714 31.72 -40.56 25.83
C SER A 714 30.30 -40.97 26.25
N GLY A 715 29.30 -40.74 25.39
CA GLY A 715 27.90 -41.03 25.63
C GLY A 715 27.10 -39.90 26.27
N THR A 716 27.71 -38.76 26.59
CA THR A 716 27.03 -37.55 27.08
C THR A 716 26.25 -36.87 25.94
N ILE A 717 25.16 -36.17 26.28
CA ILE A 717 24.36 -35.43 25.29
C ILE A 717 24.70 -33.94 25.44
N ASN A 718 25.25 -33.35 24.39
CA ASN A 718 25.37 -31.90 24.29
C ASN A 718 24.01 -31.29 23.94
N MET A 719 23.29 -30.84 24.96
CA MET A 719 21.95 -30.28 24.81
C MET A 719 21.93 -28.91 24.11
N ASN A 720 23.05 -28.19 24.06
CA ASN A 720 23.13 -26.94 23.31
C ASN A 720 23.03 -27.23 21.81
N GLU A 721 23.48 -28.42 21.38
CA GLU A 721 23.37 -28.89 20.00
C GLU A 721 22.19 -29.83 19.75
N CYS A 722 21.67 -30.48 20.79
CA CYS A 722 20.49 -31.35 20.69
C CYS A 722 19.22 -30.57 20.31
N PHE A 723 18.54 -31.00 19.24
CA PHE A 723 17.22 -30.47 18.86
C PHE A 723 16.05 -31.34 19.34
N GLN A 724 16.30 -32.25 20.29
CA GLN A 724 15.27 -33.10 20.90
C GLN A 724 14.40 -33.87 19.89
N CYS A 725 15.03 -34.50 18.89
CA CYS A 725 14.28 -35.37 17.97
C CYS A 725 13.58 -36.52 18.70
N LEU A 726 14.25 -37.10 19.71
CA LEU A 726 13.87 -38.29 20.49
C LEU A 726 14.26 -39.64 19.84
N ASP A 727 14.99 -39.66 18.74
CA ASP A 727 15.44 -40.94 18.13
C ASP A 727 16.31 -41.77 19.06
N CYS A 728 17.20 -41.11 19.84
CA CYS A 728 18.00 -41.79 20.85
C CYS A 728 17.15 -42.37 22.00
N GLN A 729 15.98 -41.78 22.27
CA GLN A 729 15.04 -42.31 23.27
C GLN A 729 14.25 -43.49 22.71
N VAL A 730 13.91 -43.49 21.42
CA VAL A 730 13.33 -44.67 20.75
C VAL A 730 14.28 -45.85 20.84
N ASP A 731 15.56 -45.64 20.50
CA ASP A 731 16.57 -46.71 20.60
C ASP A 731 16.84 -47.13 22.06
N TYR A 732 16.70 -46.22 23.04
CA TYR A 732 16.86 -46.52 24.46
C TYR A 732 15.82 -47.53 25.01
N TYR A 733 14.58 -47.48 24.51
CA TYR A 733 13.49 -48.39 24.92
C TYR A 733 13.32 -49.61 24.00
N ASP A 734 14.07 -49.70 22.89
CA ASP A 734 14.00 -50.81 21.93
C ASP A 734 14.80 -52.03 22.45
N ASP A 735 14.09 -53.12 22.76
CA ASP A 735 14.64 -54.38 23.28
C ASP A 735 15.34 -55.25 22.23
N ARG A 736 15.31 -54.83 20.96
CA ARG A 736 16.00 -55.48 19.84
C ARG A 736 17.23 -54.72 19.37
N ARG A 737 17.32 -53.42 19.67
CA ARG A 737 18.48 -52.57 19.29
C ARG A 737 19.39 -52.23 20.46
N CYS A 738 18.84 -51.91 21.63
CA CYS A 738 19.65 -51.51 22.79
C CYS A 738 20.46 -52.70 23.33
N PRO A 739 21.81 -52.72 23.28
CA PRO A 739 22.59 -53.90 23.65
C PRO A 739 22.34 -54.42 25.08
N PRO A 740 22.21 -53.56 26.11
CA PRO A 740 21.82 -54.01 27.45
C PRO A 740 20.46 -54.73 27.49
N LEU A 741 19.46 -54.24 26.75
CA LEU A 741 18.14 -54.88 26.70
C LEU A 741 18.14 -56.14 25.85
N VAL A 742 18.90 -56.16 24.75
CA VAL A 742 19.09 -57.35 23.93
C VAL A 742 19.75 -58.47 24.74
N PHE A 743 20.74 -58.14 25.57
CA PHE A 743 21.37 -59.10 26.48
C PHE A 743 20.37 -59.66 27.49
N LEU A 744 19.57 -58.79 28.13
CA LEU A 744 18.52 -59.21 29.07
C LEU A 744 17.45 -60.08 28.40
N ARG A 745 17.01 -59.72 27.18
CA ARG A 745 16.05 -60.50 26.41
C ARG A 745 16.59 -61.87 26.04
N LYS A 746 17.82 -61.95 25.51
CA LYS A 746 18.49 -63.23 25.18
C LYS A 746 18.69 -64.13 26.41
N LYS A 747 18.94 -63.55 27.58
CA LYS A 747 19.05 -64.31 28.83
C LYS A 747 17.71 -64.88 29.29
N ASN A 748 16.61 -64.18 29.02
CA ASN A 748 15.26 -64.57 29.45
C ASN A 748 14.54 -65.44 28.41
N GLU A 749 14.99 -65.49 27.16
CA GLU A 749 14.51 -66.42 26.13
C GLU A 749 15.10 -67.82 26.40
N PRO A 750 14.28 -68.88 26.64
CA PRO A 750 14.79 -70.21 26.92
C PRO A 750 15.50 -70.79 25.69
N THR A 751 16.78 -71.15 25.85
CA THR A 751 17.60 -71.78 24.81
C THR A 751 17.06 -73.18 24.50
N THR A 752 16.35 -73.37 23.38
CA THR A 752 16.10 -74.72 22.84
C THR A 752 17.42 -75.29 22.33
N ILE A 753 18.10 -76.07 23.17
CA ILE A 753 19.31 -76.81 22.80
C ILE A 753 18.89 -77.99 21.92
N PHE A 754 19.15 -77.91 20.61
CA PHE A 754 19.05 -79.04 19.70
C PHE A 754 20.33 -79.88 19.88
N PHE A 755 20.23 -81.05 20.53
CA PHE A 755 21.32 -82.03 20.54
C PHE A 755 21.40 -82.71 19.15
N PRO A 756 22.56 -82.75 18.48
CA PRO A 756 22.70 -83.53 17.27
C PRO A 756 22.64 -85.03 17.62
N ASN A 757 21.76 -85.76 16.93
CA ASN A 757 21.65 -87.21 17.05
C ASN A 757 23.01 -87.87 16.70
N PRO A 758 23.53 -88.81 17.50
CA PRO A 758 24.77 -89.50 17.17
C PRO A 758 24.57 -90.36 15.92
N LEU A 759 25.57 -90.32 15.04
CA LEU A 759 25.67 -91.07 13.79
C LEU A 759 25.33 -92.55 14.01
N ALA A 760 24.31 -93.04 13.31
CA ALA A 760 24.06 -94.47 13.18
C ALA A 760 25.15 -95.06 12.29
N ALA A 761 26.01 -95.89 12.89
CA ALA A 761 26.95 -96.75 12.19
C ALA A 761 26.20 -97.66 11.21
N LYS A 762 26.75 -97.80 10.00
CA LYS A 762 26.35 -98.84 9.05
C LYS A 762 27.59 -99.51 8.49
#